data_AF-A0A554LAX0-F1
#
_entry.id   AF-A0A554LAX0-F1
#
_cell.length_a   1.000
_cell.length_b   1.000
_cell.length_c   1.000
_cell.angle_alpha   90.00
_cell.angle_beta   90.00
_cell.angle_gamma   90.00
#
_symmetry.space_group_name_H-M   'P 1'
#
loop_
_entity.id
_entity.type
_entity.pdbx_description
1 polymer ?
#
loop_
_entity_poly.entity_id
_entity_poly.type
_entity_poly.pdbx_seq_one_letter_code
_entity_poly.pdbx_strand_id
1 'polypeptide(L)'
;MEVSTAPIENRELEKPESPNLKLLKNAVANYKAAVETRVKNPLLRFVLKPGNIVREDVDLALSPFGVASAEFMPVQGDPVNTEKLQLFLDKQNEEIWSRRHKFDRDGVENPEEAYKSTLQAFRAVAMTQHFLFSPKRREENSELYQRMEQVKVELQEICLEALGRYGRDLFGKDIVGKFPYKEGLKMAESIKILATAVSDDDTKKAYQATFEQITKLQTDYENKSNQFTYFTQLLPDSFHAKGEAIYRVMKDFQKEEWEAINPTPEQTRALYDVVHIKFLQDLFNGRAESWDGTSASHCFYLMRDPRAIPHLIEYLRRFPGGHTSNSVAYTIDKIAQNPLTQEDLHKVIEASSPLDKRIITEWLLNRDSVYQQFDGYGMSGLLSQAPKYLALEKMTQIAKTIGKQQGVDLTDTELRAFFFAGGWADTTNKVEDLLIQNIESVAPVVAASGVADWRINTPDIFKALVHPENGNYAWFPEIVAREGIKLDEALIAKLRELYNTRDLKVGIMARNAMSEGLLMLSGKENGREIAESVLGFVTGAREDSARVREVFRLLQTLDGLGKFSYDPKATLQETIADLKEKVVAVVAEKMELGEAEKALVNEKLPYLVESNIVEIIPSLLSQMSKLSRSSEEGVVREIGRHIVFGDFKAWREGLEASKEQLSILAEDKRNAWLEPVPEVVLSVQAQKGAEARQATVDAIKRIVGEARAHVQDIYKVDFSPDRARQLGEMQKTLIREIKANSQEDEKRELGVRKRSVDAELRLIEGFIQLESASPDSLKPQDILSIAAKTKSAMGVLSGLEQPMRDLDQIEKVFTTQAKLETVAVLRAYDSDDPVALLKAGIEPRETCQSWRGGAFNYCLPAYVVDANKRVFNVENERREVLGRAMAKLTHIQTNDGQKQPAILLEPVYTASETPDIYRAIIRLALEKAEAIGAVLVVGSEIVVATGADSSKTVSLLPQEAAKAGFNSDKRTVSVYLPPSNNTSEYSDTLGGLMSWFGGYHDLNAVILSKQTGTLLS
;
A
#
# COMPACT_ATOMS: atom_id res chain seq x y z
N MET A 1 32.41 32.58 80.67
CA MET A 1 33.06 32.56 79.33
C MET A 1 32.01 32.09 78.35
N GLU A 2 31.31 33.05 77.74
CA GLU A 2 30.44 32.84 76.58
C GLU A 2 31.27 33.03 75.31
N VAL A 3 31.17 32.13 74.34
CA VAL A 3 31.32 32.46 72.92
C VAL A 3 30.30 31.64 72.12
N SER A 4 29.53 32.39 71.35
CA SER A 4 28.51 32.06 70.35
C SER A 4 28.97 31.07 69.27
N THR A 5 28.06 30.19 68.83
CA THR A 5 28.04 29.68 67.45
C THR A 5 26.62 29.86 66.89
N ALA A 6 26.53 30.59 65.78
CA ALA A 6 25.30 30.97 65.10
C ALA A 6 24.67 29.81 64.30
N PRO A 7 23.35 29.86 64.01
CA PRO A 7 22.69 28.85 63.19
C PRO A 7 22.99 29.08 61.71
N ILE A 8 23.27 27.99 60.98
CA ILE A 8 23.37 28.00 59.51
C ILE A 8 21.95 27.81 58.96
N GLU A 9 21.45 28.84 58.29
CA GLU A 9 20.21 28.80 57.50
C GLU A 9 20.33 27.77 56.37
N ASN A 10 19.41 26.80 56.34
CA ASN A 10 19.15 25.98 55.15
C ASN A 10 18.51 26.87 54.08
N ARG A 11 19.33 27.42 53.17
CA ARG A 11 18.84 27.85 51.85
C ARG A 11 18.58 26.60 51.02
N GLU A 12 17.30 26.28 50.82
CA GLU A 12 16.88 25.45 49.69
C GLU A 12 17.39 26.13 48.42
N LEU A 13 18.32 25.47 47.72
CA LEU A 13 18.75 25.87 46.38
C LEU A 13 17.58 25.61 45.43
N GLU A 14 16.79 26.65 45.15
CA GLU A 14 15.86 26.68 44.01
C GLU A 14 16.65 26.29 42.75
N LYS A 15 16.27 25.18 42.11
CA LYS A 15 16.81 24.85 40.78
C LYS A 15 16.39 25.95 39.80
N PRO A 16 17.30 26.47 38.96
CA PRO A 16 16.95 27.50 37.99
C PRO A 16 15.88 26.98 37.01
N GLU A 17 14.85 27.80 36.83
CA GLU A 17 13.70 27.52 35.96
C GLU A 17 14.18 27.33 34.50
N SER A 18 13.75 26.25 33.84
CA SER A 18 14.07 25.98 32.43
C SER A 18 13.66 27.16 31.53
N PRO A 19 14.48 27.59 30.56
CA PRO A 19 14.13 28.65 29.61
C PRO A 19 12.80 28.39 28.87
N ASN A 20 12.49 27.12 28.58
CA ASN A 20 11.24 26.69 27.95
C ASN A 20 10.03 26.89 28.88
N LEU A 21 10.19 26.58 30.17
CA LEU A 21 9.18 26.73 31.21
C LEU A 21 8.77 28.20 31.41
N LYS A 22 9.75 29.11 31.38
CA LYS A 22 9.53 30.56 31.48
C LYS A 22 8.82 31.15 30.25
N LEU A 23 9.11 30.62 29.06
CA LEU A 23 8.47 31.02 27.79
C LEU A 23 7.00 30.62 27.74
N LEU A 24 6.66 29.40 28.16
CA LEU A 24 5.28 28.92 28.13
C LEU A 24 4.41 29.63 29.18
N LYS A 25 4.92 29.86 30.41
CA LYS A 25 4.20 30.63 31.44
C LYS A 25 3.82 32.03 30.96
N ASN A 26 4.72 32.71 30.23
CA ASN A 26 4.45 34.01 29.64
C ASN A 26 3.44 33.94 28.47
N ALA A 27 3.53 32.93 27.60
CA ALA A 27 2.60 32.74 26.49
C ALA A 27 1.17 32.43 26.97
N VAL A 28 1.03 31.59 28.00
CA VAL A 28 -0.25 31.22 28.61
C VAL A 28 -0.88 32.39 29.36
N ALA A 29 -0.08 33.19 30.09
CA ALA A 29 -0.55 34.41 30.74
C ALA A 29 -1.07 35.46 29.73
N ASN A 30 -0.36 35.64 28.62
CA ASN A 30 -0.76 36.54 27.54
C ASN A 30 -2.02 36.05 26.79
N TYR A 31 -2.19 34.74 26.63
CA TYR A 31 -3.39 34.15 26.02
C TYR A 31 -4.63 34.31 26.92
N LYS A 32 -4.47 34.15 28.25
CA LYS A 32 -5.56 34.38 29.23
C LYS A 32 -6.11 35.82 29.15
N ALA A 33 -5.22 36.80 29.00
CA ALA A 33 -5.60 38.21 28.80
C ALA A 33 -6.32 38.47 27.45
N ALA A 34 -6.01 37.68 26.41
CA ALA A 34 -6.64 37.77 25.08
C ALA A 34 -8.00 37.02 24.99
N VAL A 35 -8.23 36.01 25.83
CA VAL A 35 -9.50 35.27 25.91
C VAL A 35 -10.55 36.04 26.72
N GLU A 36 -10.13 36.72 27.80
CA GLU A 36 -11.02 37.61 28.58
C GLU A 36 -11.55 38.80 27.76
N THR A 37 -10.86 39.18 26.69
CA THR A 37 -11.30 40.21 25.73
C THR A 37 -12.18 39.68 24.59
N ARG A 38 -12.38 38.35 24.46
CA ARG A 38 -12.97 37.71 23.26
C ARG A 38 -14.41 37.21 23.39
N VAL A 39 -15.13 37.44 24.49
CA VAL A 39 -16.54 37.02 24.65
C VAL A 39 -17.55 37.87 23.84
N LYS A 40 -17.12 38.75 22.92
CA LYS A 40 -18.02 39.64 22.16
C LYS A 40 -17.71 39.78 20.67
N ASN A 41 -17.54 38.68 19.93
CA ASN A 41 -17.53 38.76 18.46
C ASN A 41 -18.41 37.67 17.81
N PRO A 42 -19.54 38.02 17.15
CA PRO A 42 -20.50 37.06 16.59
C PRO A 42 -20.08 36.42 15.24
N LEU A 43 -18.91 36.73 14.69
CA LEU A 43 -18.56 36.40 13.29
C LEU A 43 -17.99 35.00 13.04
N LEU A 44 -18.02 34.08 14.00
CA LEU A 44 -17.53 32.70 13.83
C LEU A 44 -18.65 31.64 13.78
N ARG A 45 -19.84 32.00 13.28
CA ARG A 45 -20.94 31.04 13.06
C ARG A 45 -21.18 30.60 11.61
N PHE A 46 -20.36 31.05 10.66
CA PHE A 46 -20.46 30.60 9.27
C PHE A 46 -19.05 30.45 8.69
N VAL A 47 -18.61 29.22 8.43
CA VAL A 47 -18.02 28.71 7.17
C VAL A 47 -17.62 27.25 7.43
N LEU A 48 -18.60 26.35 7.31
CA LEU A 48 -18.38 24.97 6.91
C LEU A 48 -19.32 24.74 5.73
N LYS A 49 -18.78 24.77 4.52
CA LYS A 49 -19.39 24.11 3.36
C LYS A 49 -18.28 23.40 2.57
N PRO A 50 -18.42 22.10 2.30
CA PRO A 50 -17.51 21.39 1.42
C PRO A 50 -17.89 21.66 -0.05
N GLY A 51 -16.88 21.83 -0.91
CA GLY A 51 -17.05 21.91 -2.36
C GLY A 51 -16.46 23.18 -2.98
N ASN A 52 -15.65 22.96 -4.04
CA ASN A 52 -14.98 23.91 -4.94
C ASN A 52 -13.56 24.33 -4.53
N ILE A 53 -12.56 23.63 -5.07
CA ILE A 53 -11.26 24.23 -5.42
C ILE A 53 -10.97 23.88 -6.89
N VAL A 54 -10.78 24.94 -7.68
CA VAL A 54 -10.47 24.95 -9.11
C VAL A 54 -8.98 24.64 -9.32
N ARG A 55 -8.68 23.86 -10.37
CA ARG A 55 -7.34 23.63 -10.94
C ARG A 55 -6.89 24.89 -11.68
N GLU A 56 -5.93 25.67 -11.16
CA GLU A 56 -5.29 26.73 -11.98
C GLU A 56 -3.85 27.13 -11.59
N ASP A 57 -3.27 26.64 -10.48
CA ASP A 57 -2.00 27.22 -9.96
C ASP A 57 -0.69 26.49 -10.38
N VAL A 58 -0.71 25.61 -11.38
CA VAL A 58 0.53 24.93 -11.85
C VAL A 58 1.15 25.61 -13.07
N ASP A 59 0.39 26.36 -13.86
CA ASP A 59 0.90 27.02 -15.07
C ASP A 59 1.61 28.37 -14.81
N LEU A 60 1.51 28.92 -13.59
CA LEU A 60 2.07 30.24 -13.25
C LEU A 60 3.54 30.21 -12.78
N ALA A 61 4.12 29.05 -12.47
CA ALA A 61 5.49 28.97 -11.95
C ALA A 61 6.59 29.11 -13.02
N LEU A 62 6.24 29.07 -14.31
CA LEU A 62 7.18 29.20 -15.43
C LEU A 62 6.82 30.31 -16.43
N SER A 63 5.77 31.09 -16.18
CA SER A 63 5.32 32.15 -17.10
C SER A 63 5.15 33.53 -16.45
N PRO A 64 6.24 34.24 -16.07
CA PRO A 64 6.16 35.68 -15.90
C PRO A 64 6.43 36.44 -17.22
N PHE A 65 6.97 35.79 -18.26
CA PHE A 65 7.52 36.50 -19.44
C PHE A 65 6.92 36.08 -20.79
N GLY A 66 5.89 35.23 -20.80
CA GLY A 66 5.15 34.86 -22.02
C GLY A 66 5.94 34.04 -23.05
N VAL A 67 6.98 33.31 -22.64
CA VAL A 67 7.67 32.31 -23.48
C VAL A 67 7.94 31.07 -22.63
N ALA A 68 7.33 29.93 -23.01
CA ALA A 68 7.47 28.67 -22.28
C ALA A 68 8.89 28.07 -22.48
N SER A 69 9.41 27.35 -21.47
CA SER A 69 10.71 26.66 -21.52
C SER A 69 10.84 25.66 -22.68
N ALA A 70 9.70 25.21 -23.24
CA ALA A 70 9.63 24.36 -24.43
C ALA A 70 10.12 25.04 -25.72
N GLU A 71 10.13 26.38 -25.80
CA GLU A 71 10.56 27.10 -27.02
C GLU A 71 12.08 27.26 -27.17
N PHE A 72 12.86 26.94 -26.12
CA PHE A 72 14.32 27.10 -26.11
C PHE A 72 15.10 25.78 -26.09
N MET A 73 14.42 24.65 -25.88
CA MET A 73 15.07 23.35 -25.85
C MET A 73 15.18 22.82 -27.29
N PRO A 74 16.39 22.76 -27.89
CA PRO A 74 16.52 22.02 -29.13
C PRO A 74 16.19 20.55 -28.84
N VAL A 75 15.23 20.01 -29.59
CA VAL A 75 15.19 18.56 -29.84
C VAL A 75 16.58 18.19 -30.36
N GLN A 76 17.17 17.12 -29.82
CA GLN A 76 18.56 16.73 -30.09
C GLN A 76 18.91 16.85 -31.60
N GLY A 77 19.73 17.85 -31.94
CA GLY A 77 20.27 18.00 -33.31
C GLY A 77 20.19 19.41 -33.91
N ASP A 78 19.28 20.28 -33.48
CA ASP A 78 19.09 21.58 -34.14
C ASP A 78 20.05 22.69 -33.66
N PRO A 79 20.43 23.65 -34.55
CA PRO A 79 21.24 24.82 -34.21
C PRO A 79 20.49 25.78 -33.27
N VAL A 80 21.21 26.43 -32.36
CA VAL A 80 20.65 27.39 -31.39
C VAL A 80 20.02 28.56 -32.14
N ASN A 81 18.74 28.86 -31.86
CA ASN A 81 18.07 30.02 -32.43
C ASN A 81 18.61 31.32 -31.80
N THR A 82 19.63 31.89 -32.42
CA THR A 82 20.39 33.04 -31.94
C THR A 82 19.54 34.31 -31.85
N GLU A 83 18.55 34.52 -32.74
CA GLU A 83 17.65 35.68 -32.68
C GLU A 83 16.72 35.67 -31.46
N LYS A 84 16.10 34.53 -31.13
CA LYS A 84 15.25 34.41 -29.94
C LYS A 84 16.05 34.53 -28.64
N LEU A 85 17.25 33.98 -28.62
CA LEU A 85 18.15 34.08 -27.47
C LEU A 85 18.66 35.51 -27.29
N GLN A 86 18.97 36.21 -28.39
CA GLN A 86 19.32 37.62 -28.37
C GLN A 86 18.17 38.49 -27.84
N LEU A 87 16.93 38.24 -28.28
CA LEU A 87 15.73 38.91 -27.78
C LEU A 87 15.50 38.67 -26.27
N PHE A 88 15.77 37.44 -25.79
CA PHE A 88 15.72 37.13 -24.36
C PHE A 88 16.76 37.94 -23.57
N LEU A 89 18.01 38.01 -24.06
CA LEU A 89 19.08 38.76 -23.40
C LEU A 89 18.85 40.27 -23.45
N ASP A 90 18.30 40.79 -24.55
CA ASP A 90 17.98 42.20 -24.69
C ASP A 90 16.83 42.58 -23.76
N LYS A 91 15.81 41.73 -23.59
CA LYS A 91 14.77 41.91 -22.56
C LYS A 91 15.34 41.90 -21.14
N GLN A 92 16.25 40.96 -20.83
CA GLN A 92 16.91 40.95 -19.52
C GLN A 92 17.77 42.22 -19.30
N ASN A 93 18.44 42.72 -20.34
CA ASN A 93 19.24 43.95 -20.30
C ASN A 93 18.40 45.22 -20.14
N GLU A 94 17.29 45.34 -20.86
CA GLU A 94 16.33 46.44 -20.68
C GLU A 94 15.79 46.45 -19.25
N GLU A 95 15.54 45.27 -18.67
CA GLU A 95 15.07 45.16 -17.30
C GLU A 95 16.18 45.43 -16.27
N ILE A 96 17.42 45.02 -16.53
CA ILE A 96 18.61 45.43 -15.75
C ILE A 96 18.74 46.95 -15.74
N TRP A 97 18.64 47.60 -16.90
CA TRP A 97 18.73 49.06 -17.01
C TRP A 97 17.57 49.77 -16.29
N SER A 98 16.34 49.30 -16.46
CA SER A 98 15.15 49.79 -15.75
C SER A 98 15.29 49.64 -14.22
N ARG A 99 15.89 48.53 -13.76
CA ARG A 99 16.14 48.25 -12.33
C ARG A 99 17.27 49.11 -11.78
N ARG A 100 18.41 49.24 -12.46
CA ARG A 100 19.53 50.13 -12.08
C ARG A 100 19.07 51.58 -11.96
N HIS A 101 18.28 52.05 -12.93
CA HIS A 101 17.74 53.42 -12.91
C HIS A 101 16.70 53.66 -11.80
N LYS A 102 16.02 52.61 -11.32
CA LYS A 102 15.16 52.64 -10.12
C LYS A 102 15.95 52.52 -8.81
N PHE A 103 17.12 51.88 -8.81
CA PHE A 103 18.00 51.71 -7.64
C PHE A 103 18.92 52.93 -7.35
N ASP A 104 19.32 53.69 -8.38
CA ASP A 104 20.19 54.87 -8.25
C ASP A 104 19.47 56.14 -7.76
N ARG A 105 18.13 56.15 -7.75
CA ARG A 105 17.34 57.16 -7.06
C ARG A 105 16.84 56.52 -5.77
N ASP A 106 17.04 57.17 -4.62
CA ASP A 106 16.67 56.69 -3.27
C ASP A 106 15.15 56.50 -3.04
N GLY A 107 14.41 55.97 -4.02
CA GLY A 107 12.96 55.86 -4.04
C GLY A 107 12.48 54.49 -4.54
N VAL A 108 13.00 53.40 -3.97
CA VAL A 108 12.39 52.08 -4.12
C VAL A 108 11.40 51.87 -2.96
N GLU A 109 10.10 51.72 -3.27
CA GLU A 109 9.07 51.48 -2.24
C GLU A 109 9.15 50.08 -1.60
N ASN A 110 9.84 49.09 -2.21
CA ASN A 110 9.98 47.74 -1.65
C ASN A 110 11.28 46.99 -2.08
N PRO A 111 12.36 47.06 -1.29
CA PRO A 111 13.64 46.39 -1.59
C PRO A 111 13.58 44.85 -1.59
N GLU A 112 12.62 44.24 -0.87
CA GLU A 112 12.44 42.78 -0.81
C GLU A 112 12.03 42.20 -2.16
N GLU A 113 11.07 42.87 -2.79
CA GLU A 113 10.50 42.48 -4.08
C GLU A 113 11.54 42.61 -5.19
N ALA A 114 12.35 43.67 -5.13
CA ALA A 114 13.48 43.87 -6.02
C ALA A 114 14.54 42.75 -5.88
N TYR A 115 14.86 42.33 -4.64
CA TYR A 115 15.78 41.21 -4.41
C TYR A 115 15.23 39.88 -4.94
N LYS A 116 13.97 39.52 -4.60
CA LYS A 116 13.35 38.25 -5.01
C LYS A 116 13.20 38.15 -6.53
N SER A 117 12.79 39.24 -7.18
CA SER A 117 12.65 39.32 -8.63
C SER A 117 14.00 39.22 -9.35
N THR A 118 15.03 39.96 -8.88
CA THR A 118 16.37 39.91 -9.49
C THR A 118 17.02 38.53 -9.31
N LEU A 119 16.78 37.86 -8.17
CA LEU A 119 17.25 36.50 -7.92
C LEU A 119 16.60 35.47 -8.86
N GLN A 120 15.32 35.63 -9.19
CA GLN A 120 14.66 34.79 -10.19
C GLN A 120 15.25 35.00 -11.60
N ALA A 121 15.52 36.25 -11.99
CA ALA A 121 16.15 36.57 -13.27
C ALA A 121 17.58 35.99 -13.37
N PHE A 122 18.38 36.12 -12.30
CA PHE A 122 19.71 35.51 -12.22
C PHE A 122 19.66 33.99 -12.39
N ARG A 123 18.73 33.31 -11.71
CA ARG A 123 18.55 31.85 -11.84
C ARG A 123 18.17 31.44 -13.26
N ALA A 124 17.27 32.17 -13.90
CA ALA A 124 16.86 31.90 -15.27
C ALA A 124 18.03 32.02 -16.26
N VAL A 125 18.84 33.09 -16.17
CA VAL A 125 20.01 33.30 -17.03
C VAL A 125 21.09 32.24 -16.77
N ALA A 126 21.38 31.92 -15.52
CA ALA A 126 22.40 30.92 -15.15
C ALA A 126 22.01 29.49 -15.60
N MET A 127 20.74 29.10 -15.44
CA MET A 127 20.26 27.80 -15.92
C MET A 127 20.26 27.73 -17.45
N THR A 128 19.80 28.79 -18.13
CA THR A 128 19.79 28.86 -19.60
C THR A 128 21.21 28.76 -20.17
N GLN A 129 22.21 29.40 -19.53
CA GLN A 129 23.61 29.30 -19.92
C GLN A 129 24.14 27.86 -19.77
N HIS A 130 23.80 27.20 -18.67
CA HIS A 130 24.22 25.84 -18.37
C HIS A 130 23.67 24.82 -19.38
N PHE A 131 22.42 24.96 -19.80
CA PHE A 131 21.77 24.01 -20.72
C PHE A 131 22.10 24.24 -22.20
N LEU A 132 22.37 25.46 -22.64
CA LEU A 132 22.59 25.75 -24.07
C LEU A 132 24.05 25.61 -24.53
N PHE A 133 25.02 25.85 -23.65
CA PHE A 133 26.44 26.01 -24.03
C PHE A 133 27.33 24.89 -23.46
N SER A 134 27.24 23.70 -24.07
CA SER A 134 28.29 22.67 -23.96
C SER A 134 29.63 23.20 -24.45
N PRO A 135 30.79 22.62 -24.06
CA PRO A 135 32.11 23.13 -24.44
C PRO A 135 32.26 23.37 -25.96
N LYS A 136 31.71 22.49 -26.79
CA LYS A 136 31.73 22.61 -28.26
C LYS A 136 30.88 23.78 -28.78
N ARG A 137 29.71 24.05 -28.17
CA ARG A 137 28.81 25.14 -28.58
C ARG A 137 29.27 26.52 -28.12
N ARG A 138 30.15 26.59 -27.11
CA ARG A 138 30.80 27.83 -26.66
C ARG A 138 31.75 28.40 -27.71
N GLU A 139 32.47 27.53 -28.42
CA GLU A 139 33.36 27.94 -29.51
C GLU A 139 32.57 28.45 -30.73
N GLU A 140 31.44 27.79 -31.04
CA GLU A 140 30.58 28.14 -32.17
C GLU A 140 29.79 29.45 -31.98
N ASN A 141 29.57 29.89 -30.72
CA ASN A 141 28.75 31.06 -30.37
C ASN A 141 29.38 31.89 -29.23
N SER A 142 30.67 32.18 -29.34
CA SER A 142 31.50 32.77 -28.28
C SER A 142 31.06 34.16 -27.83
N GLU A 143 30.66 35.04 -28.75
CA GLU A 143 30.15 36.39 -28.43
C GLU A 143 28.86 36.33 -27.60
N LEU A 144 27.97 35.39 -27.92
CA LEU A 144 26.68 35.24 -27.26
C LEU A 144 26.83 34.66 -25.85
N TYR A 145 27.78 33.72 -25.69
CA TYR A 145 28.19 33.21 -24.39
C TYR A 145 28.81 34.30 -23.51
N GLN A 146 29.71 35.13 -24.06
CA GLN A 146 30.31 36.26 -23.34
C GLN A 146 29.26 37.29 -22.92
N ARG A 147 28.27 37.58 -23.79
CA ARG A 147 27.17 38.48 -23.47
C ARG A 147 26.29 37.93 -22.34
N MET A 148 25.97 36.64 -22.34
CA MET A 148 25.26 36.00 -21.23
C MET A 148 26.04 36.05 -19.91
N GLU A 149 27.35 35.84 -19.97
CA GLU A 149 28.22 35.94 -18.79
C GLU A 149 28.17 37.36 -18.21
N GLN A 150 28.23 38.38 -19.07
CA GLN A 150 28.14 39.78 -18.66
C GLN A 150 26.79 40.10 -17.99
N VAL A 151 25.67 39.70 -18.61
CA VAL A 151 24.31 39.88 -18.05
C VAL A 151 24.17 39.18 -16.69
N LYS A 152 24.72 37.97 -16.57
CA LYS A 152 24.70 37.19 -15.33
C LYS A 152 25.46 37.88 -14.20
N VAL A 153 26.65 38.40 -14.49
CA VAL A 153 27.48 39.14 -13.51
C VAL A 153 26.79 40.43 -13.07
N GLU A 154 26.22 41.20 -14.01
CA GLU A 154 25.49 42.43 -13.67
C GLU A 154 24.24 42.16 -12.80
N LEU A 155 23.48 41.09 -13.08
CA LEU A 155 22.35 40.67 -12.23
C LEU A 155 22.81 40.23 -10.83
N GLN A 156 23.97 39.59 -10.74
CA GLN A 156 24.55 39.17 -9.46
C GLN A 156 24.95 40.38 -8.61
N GLU A 157 25.59 41.38 -9.20
CA GLU A 157 25.95 42.63 -8.51
C GLU A 157 24.70 43.37 -7.99
N ILE A 158 23.66 43.50 -8.84
CA ILE A 158 22.39 44.12 -8.45
C ILE A 158 21.69 43.31 -7.34
N CYS A 159 21.71 41.97 -7.41
CA CYS A 159 21.16 41.13 -6.33
C CYS A 159 21.87 41.37 -5.00
N LEU A 160 23.21 41.46 -5.02
CA LEU A 160 24.01 41.68 -3.82
C LEU A 160 23.80 43.09 -3.25
N GLU A 161 23.69 44.10 -4.10
CA GLU A 161 23.41 45.48 -3.68
C GLU A 161 21.98 45.63 -3.13
N ALA A 162 20.98 45.05 -3.82
CA ALA A 162 19.59 44.99 -3.39
C ALA A 162 19.46 44.27 -2.04
N LEU A 163 20.18 43.17 -1.85
CA LEU A 163 20.23 42.43 -0.59
C LEU A 163 20.87 43.28 0.53
N GLY A 164 21.92 44.04 0.22
CA GLY A 164 22.56 44.97 1.15
C GLY A 164 21.69 46.17 1.55
N ARG A 165 20.85 46.68 0.63
CA ARG A 165 19.89 47.77 0.92
C ARG A 165 18.61 47.26 1.58
N TYR A 166 18.07 46.12 1.15
CA TYR A 166 16.98 45.42 1.84
C TYR A 166 17.34 45.11 3.30
N GLY A 167 18.59 44.70 3.53
CA GLY A 167 19.14 44.62 4.88
C GLY A 167 19.13 45.98 5.62
N ARG A 168 19.58 47.07 4.99
CA ARG A 168 19.59 48.39 5.64
C ARG A 168 18.21 48.97 5.96
N ASP A 169 17.21 48.82 5.08
CA ASP A 169 15.84 49.34 5.30
C ASP A 169 15.05 48.51 6.33
N LEU A 170 15.34 47.22 6.44
CA LEU A 170 14.84 46.37 7.52
C LEU A 170 15.44 46.73 8.89
N PHE A 171 16.65 47.30 8.92
CA PHE A 171 17.44 47.53 10.13
C PHE A 171 17.96 48.97 10.18
N GLY A 172 17.11 49.90 10.63
CA GLY A 172 17.61 51.15 11.23
C GLY A 172 18.71 50.85 12.26
N LYS A 173 19.70 51.76 12.34
CA LYS A 173 21.10 51.62 12.81
C LYS A 173 21.49 50.71 13.98
N ASP A 174 20.60 50.09 14.75
CA ASP A 174 21.00 49.19 15.81
C ASP A 174 20.10 47.95 15.90
N ILE A 175 20.78 46.82 16.09
CA ILE A 175 20.30 45.45 16.34
C ILE A 175 20.21 44.57 15.06
N VAL A 176 21.33 43.87 14.83
CA VAL A 176 21.57 42.83 13.81
C VAL A 176 20.80 41.56 14.18
N GLY A 177 19.82 41.13 13.36
CA GLY A 177 19.03 39.96 13.74
C GLY A 177 18.17 39.23 12.69
N LYS A 178 18.12 39.62 11.40
CA LYS A 178 17.38 38.85 10.38
C LYS A 178 18.02 38.93 8.99
N PHE A 179 18.93 38.01 8.67
CA PHE A 179 19.30 37.74 7.27
C PHE A 179 18.41 36.61 6.73
N PRO A 180 18.05 36.55 5.43
CA PRO A 180 17.31 35.42 4.84
C PRO A 180 18.24 34.19 4.72
N TYR A 181 18.54 33.56 5.85
CA TYR A 181 19.53 32.48 6.00
C TYR A 181 19.20 31.27 5.11
N LYS A 182 17.90 30.98 4.91
CA LYS A 182 17.44 29.89 4.05
C LYS A 182 17.61 30.18 2.56
N GLU A 183 17.39 31.41 2.11
CA GLU A 183 17.60 31.77 0.70
C GLU A 183 19.08 31.81 0.33
N GLY A 184 19.94 32.26 1.27
CA GLY A 184 21.40 32.22 1.13
C GLY A 184 21.95 30.78 1.06
N LEU A 185 21.49 29.88 1.93
CA LEU A 185 21.84 28.45 1.91
C LEU A 185 21.44 27.78 0.58
N LYS A 186 20.20 28.02 0.12
CA LYS A 186 19.72 27.47 -1.16
C LYS A 186 20.54 28.01 -2.35
N MET A 187 20.94 29.28 -2.31
CA MET A 187 21.78 29.87 -3.35
C MET A 187 23.21 29.31 -3.30
N ALA A 188 23.80 29.14 -2.12
CA ALA A 188 25.12 28.53 -1.95
C ALA A 188 25.14 27.06 -2.38
N GLU A 189 24.11 26.28 -2.03
CA GLU A 189 23.96 24.89 -2.49
C GLU A 189 23.80 24.79 -4.00
N SER A 190 22.96 25.64 -4.61
CA SER A 190 22.83 25.68 -6.08
C SER A 190 24.15 26.07 -6.76
N ILE A 191 24.89 27.03 -6.23
CA ILE A 191 26.21 27.43 -6.78
C ILE A 191 27.24 26.30 -6.62
N LYS A 192 27.20 25.58 -5.50
CA LYS A 192 28.07 24.41 -5.25
C LYS A 192 27.80 23.26 -6.23
N ILE A 193 26.52 22.95 -6.47
CA ILE A 193 26.10 21.93 -7.44
C ILE A 193 26.53 22.33 -8.86
N LEU A 194 26.38 23.61 -9.22
CA LEU A 194 26.83 24.13 -10.51
C LEU A 194 28.37 24.09 -10.65
N ALA A 195 29.14 24.39 -9.60
CA ALA A 195 30.60 24.27 -9.62
C ALA A 195 31.09 22.84 -9.87
N THR A 196 30.36 21.83 -9.37
CA THR A 196 30.68 20.41 -9.62
C THR A 196 30.31 19.93 -11.01
N ALA A 197 29.39 20.61 -11.70
CA ALA A 197 28.86 20.20 -13.00
C ALA A 197 29.58 20.84 -14.21
N VAL A 198 30.52 21.75 -13.99
CA VAL A 198 31.25 22.46 -15.06
C VAL A 198 32.68 21.90 -15.20
N SER A 199 33.06 21.58 -16.45
CA SER A 199 34.37 20.99 -16.79
C SER A 199 35.48 22.03 -17.04
N ASP A 200 35.13 23.30 -17.15
CA ASP A 200 36.06 24.42 -17.36
C ASP A 200 36.57 24.98 -16.02
N ASP A 201 37.89 24.99 -15.85
CA ASP A 201 38.54 25.29 -14.57
C ASP A 201 38.40 26.74 -14.12
N ASP A 202 38.33 27.69 -15.05
CA ASP A 202 38.21 29.11 -14.72
C ASP A 202 36.79 29.47 -14.25
N THR A 203 35.77 28.91 -14.92
CA THR A 203 34.38 29.03 -14.48
C THR A 203 34.15 28.32 -13.14
N LYS A 204 34.79 27.17 -12.95
CA LYS A 204 34.73 26.43 -11.68
C LYS A 204 35.33 27.24 -10.54
N LYS A 205 36.49 27.87 -10.74
CA LYS A 205 37.12 28.78 -9.76
C LYS A 205 36.23 29.97 -9.42
N ALA A 206 35.55 30.56 -10.41
CA ALA A 206 34.64 31.69 -10.18
C ALA A 206 33.42 31.31 -9.31
N TYR A 207 32.81 30.15 -9.56
CA TYR A 207 31.72 29.65 -8.71
C TYR A 207 32.20 29.28 -7.30
N GLN A 208 33.41 28.75 -7.18
CA GLN A 208 34.00 28.40 -5.90
C GLN A 208 34.32 29.64 -5.05
N ALA A 209 34.87 30.69 -5.66
CA ALA A 209 35.12 31.98 -4.99
C ALA A 209 33.82 32.65 -4.51
N THR A 210 32.74 32.54 -5.30
CA THR A 210 31.42 33.07 -4.93
C THR A 210 30.80 32.29 -3.77
N PHE A 211 30.92 30.96 -3.79
CA PHE A 211 30.50 30.10 -2.68
C PHE A 211 31.25 30.42 -1.37
N GLU A 212 32.57 30.63 -1.46
CA GLU A 212 33.40 30.97 -0.30
C GLU A 212 33.04 32.34 0.30
N GLN A 213 32.73 33.35 -0.52
CA GLN A 213 32.27 34.66 -0.02
C GLN A 213 30.93 34.56 0.73
N ILE A 214 29.97 33.81 0.20
CA ILE A 214 28.64 33.63 0.85
C ILE A 214 28.79 32.88 2.17
N THR A 215 29.63 31.84 2.20
CA THR A 215 29.88 31.04 3.41
C THR A 215 30.63 31.83 4.48
N LYS A 216 31.54 32.73 4.09
CA LYS A 216 32.24 33.63 5.01
C LYS A 216 31.29 34.62 5.69
N LEU A 217 30.38 35.23 4.94
CA LEU A 217 29.34 36.12 5.49
C LEU A 217 28.41 35.39 6.47
N GLN A 218 28.13 34.11 6.23
CA GLN A 218 27.35 33.25 7.11
C GLN A 218 28.08 32.94 8.44
N THR A 219 29.37 32.64 8.35
CA THR A 219 30.22 32.33 9.52
C THR A 219 30.39 33.55 10.43
N ASP A 220 30.57 34.74 9.83
CA ASP A 220 30.65 36.00 10.58
C ASP A 220 29.32 36.37 11.26
N TYR A 221 28.18 35.92 10.72
CA TYR A 221 26.85 36.08 11.32
C TYR A 221 26.62 35.11 12.48
N GLU A 222 26.96 33.84 12.34
CA GLU A 222 26.87 32.83 13.41
C GLU A 222 27.74 33.19 14.62
N ASN A 223 28.94 33.72 14.37
CA ASN A 223 29.84 34.20 15.41
C ASN A 223 29.30 35.43 16.18
N LYS A 224 28.47 36.27 15.54
CA LYS A 224 27.80 37.41 16.19
C LYS A 224 26.46 37.03 16.84
N SER A 225 25.74 36.04 16.30
CA SER A 225 24.44 35.57 16.81
C SER A 225 24.54 34.75 18.10
N ASN A 226 25.72 34.21 18.44
CA ASN A 226 25.95 33.44 19.66
C ASN A 226 26.07 34.30 20.94
N GLN A 227 25.95 35.63 20.85
CA GLN A 227 25.86 36.53 22.00
C GLN A 227 24.44 37.13 22.14
N PHE A 228 23.57 36.41 22.86
CA PHE A 228 22.45 36.89 23.69
C PHE A 228 21.34 37.81 23.10
N THR A 229 20.09 37.38 23.34
CA THR A 229 18.84 38.18 23.51
C THR A 229 18.03 38.51 22.24
N TYR A 230 16.88 37.84 22.02
CA TYR A 230 15.60 38.43 21.56
C TYR A 230 14.44 37.40 21.48
N PHE A 231 14.11 36.74 22.59
CA PHE A 231 13.05 35.71 22.62
C PHE A 231 11.69 36.18 23.17
N THR A 232 11.50 37.48 23.44
CA THR A 232 10.30 37.98 24.14
C THR A 232 9.63 39.22 23.55
N GLN A 233 10.11 39.81 22.45
CA GLN A 233 9.62 41.14 22.00
C GLN A 233 9.03 41.21 20.58
N LEU A 234 8.96 40.12 19.81
CA LEU A 234 8.45 40.14 18.44
C LEU A 234 7.47 38.98 18.17
N LEU A 235 6.24 39.08 18.66
CA LEU A 235 5.13 38.33 18.08
C LEU A 235 4.18 39.31 17.39
N PRO A 236 3.82 39.11 16.10
CA PRO A 236 2.70 39.81 15.49
C PRO A 236 1.43 39.48 16.27
N ASP A 237 0.50 40.44 16.38
CA ASP A 237 -0.75 40.27 17.13
C ASP A 237 -1.76 39.27 16.52
N SER A 238 -1.39 38.56 15.45
CA SER A 238 -2.25 37.59 14.81
C SER A 238 -2.36 36.29 15.63
N PHE A 239 -3.60 35.83 15.83
CA PHE A 239 -3.95 34.60 16.55
C PHE A 239 -3.23 33.37 15.98
N HIS A 240 -2.99 33.35 14.66
CA HIS A 240 -2.35 32.25 13.96
C HIS A 240 -0.84 32.15 14.27
N ALA A 241 -0.10 33.28 14.27
CA ALA A 241 1.33 33.29 14.57
C ALA A 241 1.61 32.96 16.05
N LYS A 242 0.76 33.44 16.97
CA LYS A 242 0.83 33.09 18.40
C LYS A 242 0.55 31.60 18.61
N GLY A 243 -0.39 31.02 17.85
CA GLY A 243 -0.72 29.60 17.92
C GLY A 243 0.37 28.67 17.36
N GLU A 244 0.99 29.05 16.24
CA GLU A 244 2.09 28.30 15.64
C GLU A 244 3.35 28.29 16.54
N ALA A 245 3.63 29.41 17.22
CA ALA A 245 4.72 29.48 18.21
C ALA A 245 4.47 28.56 19.41
N ILE A 246 3.25 28.54 19.94
CA ILE A 246 2.84 27.65 21.03
C ILE A 246 2.98 26.17 20.61
N TYR A 247 2.52 25.81 19.41
CA TYR A 247 2.65 24.45 18.88
C TYR A 247 4.11 24.03 18.73
N ARG A 248 4.96 24.89 18.15
CA ARG A 248 6.41 24.61 17.95
C ARG A 248 7.17 24.45 19.25
N VAL A 249 6.74 25.14 20.30
CA VAL A 249 7.29 24.99 21.64
C VAL A 249 6.79 23.67 22.26
N MET A 250 5.48 23.43 22.27
CA MET A 250 4.88 22.25 22.91
C MET A 250 5.31 20.90 22.30
N LYS A 251 5.64 20.85 21.00
CA LYS A 251 6.10 19.59 20.38
C LYS A 251 7.42 19.06 20.96
N ASP A 252 8.26 19.93 21.51
CA ASP A 252 9.57 19.59 22.05
C ASP A 252 9.53 19.49 23.60
N PHE A 253 8.37 19.72 24.22
CA PHE A 253 8.17 19.67 25.67
C PHE A 253 8.18 18.24 26.20
N GLN A 254 8.96 17.99 27.25
CA GLN A 254 8.89 16.73 27.97
C GLN A 254 7.70 16.70 28.94
N LYS A 255 7.27 15.50 29.33
CA LYS A 255 6.11 15.32 30.23
C LYS A 255 6.35 15.98 31.59
N GLU A 256 7.57 15.88 32.10
CA GLU A 256 7.99 16.44 33.39
C GLU A 256 7.96 17.97 33.37
N GLU A 257 8.24 18.58 32.21
CA GLU A 257 8.15 20.04 32.03
C GLU A 257 6.68 20.48 32.02
N TRP A 258 5.78 19.73 31.39
CA TRP A 258 4.34 19.99 31.40
C TRP A 258 3.73 19.86 32.80
N GLU A 259 4.12 18.83 33.56
CA GLU A 259 3.70 18.64 34.94
C GLU A 259 4.18 19.78 35.84
N ALA A 260 5.39 20.31 35.60
CA ALA A 260 5.92 21.48 36.31
C ALA A 260 5.18 22.79 36.00
N ILE A 261 4.51 22.90 34.84
CA ILE A 261 3.68 24.06 34.48
C ILE A 261 2.34 24.03 35.21
N ASN A 262 1.77 22.82 35.34
CA ASN A 262 0.45 22.58 35.94
C ASN A 262 -0.64 23.55 35.43
N PRO A 263 -0.91 23.59 34.11
CA PRO A 263 -1.87 24.52 33.53
C PRO A 263 -3.30 24.24 34.02
N THR A 264 -4.07 25.30 34.26
CA THR A 264 -5.49 25.18 34.62
C THR A 264 -6.29 24.54 33.46
N PRO A 265 -7.43 23.88 33.75
CA PRO A 265 -8.28 23.29 32.70
C PRO A 265 -8.67 24.29 31.60
N GLU A 266 -8.93 25.54 31.94
CA GLU A 266 -9.26 26.60 30.98
C GLU A 266 -8.06 26.93 30.06
N GLN A 267 -6.84 26.95 30.60
CA GLN A 267 -5.62 27.15 29.82
C GLN A 267 -5.35 25.96 28.90
N THR A 268 -5.55 24.74 29.39
CA THR A 268 -5.42 23.52 28.57
C THR A 268 -6.44 23.50 27.43
N ARG A 269 -7.69 23.93 27.67
CA ARG A 269 -8.72 24.03 26.63
C ARG A 269 -8.39 25.05 25.55
N ALA A 270 -7.84 26.19 25.95
CA ALA A 270 -7.35 27.23 25.05
C ALA A 270 -6.18 26.76 24.16
N LEU A 271 -5.24 26.01 24.74
CA LEU A 271 -4.12 25.41 24.01
C LEU A 271 -4.60 24.32 23.04
N TYR A 272 -5.60 23.53 23.44
CA TYR A 272 -6.21 22.52 22.59
C TYR A 272 -6.76 23.13 21.30
N ASP A 273 -7.55 24.20 21.39
CA ASP A 273 -8.18 24.81 20.21
C ASP A 273 -7.12 25.28 19.18
N VAL A 274 -5.97 25.76 19.66
CA VAL A 274 -4.84 26.18 18.84
C VAL A 274 -4.17 25.00 18.12
N VAL A 275 -3.81 23.94 18.86
CA VAL A 275 -3.17 22.74 18.30
C VAL A 275 -4.12 22.02 17.35
N HIS A 276 -5.41 21.99 17.68
CA HIS A 276 -6.47 21.39 16.87
C HIS A 276 -6.62 22.05 15.50
N ILE A 277 -6.66 23.40 15.43
CA ILE A 277 -6.74 24.12 14.16
C ILE A 277 -5.53 23.78 13.27
N LYS A 278 -4.33 23.73 13.85
CA LYS A 278 -3.10 23.41 13.10
C LYS A 278 -3.12 21.98 12.58
N PHE A 279 -3.49 21.03 13.44
CA PHE A 279 -3.66 19.62 13.08
C PHE A 279 -4.63 19.42 11.92
N LEU A 280 -5.79 20.09 11.93
CA LEU A 280 -6.74 20.03 10.81
C LEU A 280 -6.21 20.67 9.52
N GLN A 281 -5.47 21.77 9.61
CA GLN A 281 -4.91 22.41 8.41
C GLN A 281 -3.87 21.53 7.70
N ASP A 282 -3.04 20.85 8.48
CA ASP A 282 -1.99 19.99 7.94
C ASP A 282 -2.57 18.63 7.47
N LEU A 283 -3.61 18.11 8.15
CA LEU A 283 -4.31 16.86 7.78
C LEU A 283 -5.06 16.93 6.43
N PHE A 284 -5.52 18.12 6.00
CA PHE A 284 -6.43 18.25 4.85
C PHE A 284 -5.85 19.01 3.63
N ASN A 285 -4.66 19.62 3.71
CA ASN A 285 -4.10 20.46 2.62
C ASN A 285 -2.93 19.85 1.81
N GLY A 286 -2.61 18.57 1.99
CA GLY A 286 -2.02 17.72 0.93
C GLY A 286 -0.70 18.16 0.26
N ARG A 287 0.29 18.72 0.99
CA ARG A 287 1.63 18.98 0.41
C ARG A 287 2.73 18.22 1.15
N ALA A 288 3.14 17.09 0.56
CA ALA A 288 4.30 16.24 0.88
C ALA A 288 4.39 15.69 2.32
N GLU A 289 4.86 14.44 2.46
CA GLU A 289 5.21 13.86 3.76
C GLU A 289 6.19 14.76 4.53
N SER A 290 5.71 15.48 5.53
CA SER A 290 6.59 16.02 6.57
C SER A 290 5.90 15.95 7.94
N TRP A 291 6.20 14.92 8.72
CA TRP A 291 6.42 14.99 10.18
C TRP A 291 5.62 16.04 10.98
N ASP A 292 4.31 15.88 11.14
CA ASP A 292 3.50 16.69 12.07
C ASP A 292 2.48 15.90 12.94
N GLY A 293 1.96 14.76 12.47
CA GLY A 293 1.01 13.93 13.22
C GLY A 293 1.56 13.40 14.55
N THR A 294 2.84 13.04 14.59
CA THR A 294 3.52 12.61 15.83
C THR A 294 3.58 13.76 16.84
N SER A 295 3.97 14.94 16.38
CA SER A 295 4.07 16.16 17.19
C SER A 295 2.71 16.60 17.73
N ALA A 296 1.67 16.57 16.89
CA ALA A 296 0.30 16.84 17.33
C ALA A 296 -0.20 15.80 18.33
N SER A 297 0.05 14.51 18.09
CA SER A 297 -0.31 13.43 19.03
C SER A 297 0.38 13.58 20.39
N HIS A 298 1.63 14.07 20.40
CA HIS A 298 2.37 14.38 21.62
C HIS A 298 1.76 15.56 22.38
N CYS A 299 1.43 16.65 21.67
CA CYS A 299 0.74 17.80 22.26
C CYS A 299 -0.62 17.41 22.86
N PHE A 300 -1.43 16.62 22.16
CA PHE A 300 -2.72 16.13 22.68
C PHE A 300 -2.54 15.17 23.87
N TYR A 301 -1.49 14.35 23.86
CA TYR A 301 -1.13 13.48 24.98
C TYR A 301 -0.79 14.28 26.25
N LEU A 302 -0.05 15.39 26.12
CA LEU A 302 0.25 16.27 27.25
C LEU A 302 -1.03 16.94 27.80
N MET A 303 -1.88 17.45 26.92
CA MET A 303 -3.11 18.16 27.31
C MET A 303 -4.19 17.24 27.90
N ARG A 304 -4.23 15.97 27.49
CA ARG A 304 -5.23 14.97 27.91
C ARG A 304 -6.70 15.38 27.68
N ASP A 305 -6.96 16.28 26.72
CA ASP A 305 -8.29 16.78 26.43
C ASP A 305 -9.11 15.76 25.60
N PRO A 306 -10.25 15.25 26.10
CA PRO A 306 -11.07 14.25 25.39
C PRO A 306 -11.57 14.69 24.02
N ARG A 307 -11.68 16.00 23.78
CA ARG A 307 -12.14 16.56 22.50
C ARG A 307 -11.23 16.13 21.33
N ALA A 308 -9.98 15.74 21.60
CA ALA A 308 -9.04 15.24 20.59
C ALA A 308 -9.46 13.88 20.00
N ILE A 309 -10.14 13.04 20.78
CA ILE A 309 -10.35 11.60 20.46
C ILE A 309 -11.01 11.41 19.08
N PRO A 310 -12.14 12.05 18.73
CA PRO A 310 -12.77 11.84 17.44
C PRO A 310 -11.88 12.21 16.25
N HIS A 311 -11.07 13.27 16.39
CA HIS A 311 -10.17 13.75 15.33
C HIS A 311 -8.97 12.82 15.13
N LEU A 312 -8.46 12.24 16.22
CA LEU A 312 -7.37 11.27 16.15
C LEU A 312 -7.85 9.91 15.61
N ILE A 313 -9.09 9.49 15.91
CA ILE A 313 -9.70 8.30 15.28
C ILE A 313 -9.84 8.52 13.76
N GLU A 314 -10.32 9.70 13.35
CA GLU A 314 -10.42 10.05 11.93
C GLU A 314 -9.05 10.06 11.22
N TYR A 315 -7.99 10.51 11.91
CA TYR A 315 -6.62 10.39 11.40
C TYR A 315 -6.23 8.93 11.13
N LEU A 316 -6.50 8.01 12.07
CA LEU A 316 -6.17 6.60 11.91
C LEU A 316 -6.95 5.92 10.78
N ARG A 317 -8.17 6.37 10.50
CA ARG A 317 -8.94 5.89 9.34
C ARG A 317 -8.29 6.27 8.00
N ARG A 318 -7.63 7.44 7.94
CA ARG A 318 -6.95 7.92 6.74
C ARG A 318 -5.53 7.38 6.60
N PHE A 319 -4.83 7.25 7.72
CA PHE A 319 -3.43 6.82 7.80
C PHE A 319 -3.30 5.66 8.79
N PRO A 320 -3.72 4.43 8.40
CA PRO A 320 -3.80 3.29 9.32
C PRO A 320 -2.43 2.70 9.73
N GLY A 321 -1.40 2.90 8.91
CA GLY A 321 -0.07 2.29 9.08
C GLY A 321 1.06 3.29 9.31
N GLY A 322 2.12 2.83 9.98
CA GLY A 322 3.35 3.59 10.23
C GLY A 322 3.61 3.89 11.71
N HIS A 323 4.82 4.36 12.03
CA HIS A 323 5.22 4.73 13.39
C HIS A 323 4.35 5.85 13.99
N THR A 324 3.98 6.84 13.16
CA THR A 324 3.12 7.96 13.55
C THR A 324 1.73 7.49 13.98
N SER A 325 1.11 6.59 13.24
CA SER A 325 -0.24 6.09 13.54
C SER A 325 -0.28 5.32 14.85
N ASN A 326 0.78 4.57 15.19
CA ASN A 326 0.89 3.92 16.50
C ASN A 326 0.98 4.94 17.64
N SER A 327 1.72 6.04 17.45
CA SER A 327 1.77 7.15 18.42
C SER A 327 0.40 7.79 18.62
N VAL A 328 -0.34 8.01 17.53
CA VAL A 328 -1.72 8.56 17.58
C VAL A 328 -2.66 7.61 18.33
N ALA A 329 -2.63 6.32 18.03
CA ALA A 329 -3.45 5.31 18.71
C ALA A 329 -3.15 5.24 20.22
N TYR A 330 -1.86 5.29 20.58
CA TYR A 330 -1.43 5.35 21.97
C TYR A 330 -1.95 6.61 22.68
N THR A 331 -1.87 7.78 22.03
CA THR A 331 -2.43 9.02 22.57
C THR A 331 -3.93 8.90 22.84
N ILE A 332 -4.71 8.32 21.91
CA ILE A 332 -6.15 8.11 22.08
C ILE A 332 -6.43 7.26 23.33
N ASP A 333 -5.74 6.13 23.50
CA ASP A 333 -5.88 5.27 24.68
C ASP A 333 -5.60 6.05 25.97
N LYS A 334 -4.51 6.83 26.01
CA LYS A 334 -4.13 7.57 27.21
C LYS A 334 -5.10 8.70 27.56
N ILE A 335 -5.66 9.40 26.57
CA ILE A 335 -6.68 10.41 26.79
C ILE A 335 -7.97 9.77 27.32
N ALA A 336 -8.38 8.63 26.76
CA ALA A 336 -9.58 7.92 27.21
C ALA A 336 -9.44 7.38 28.64
N GLN A 337 -8.28 6.80 28.99
CA GLN A 337 -8.04 6.25 30.33
C GLN A 337 -7.83 7.30 31.40
N ASN A 338 -7.15 8.40 31.07
CA ASN A 338 -6.79 9.46 32.02
C ASN A 338 -7.15 10.84 31.45
N PRO A 339 -8.44 11.14 31.25
CA PRO A 339 -8.85 12.40 30.66
C PRO A 339 -8.60 13.57 31.60
N LEU A 340 -8.44 14.76 31.04
CA LEU A 340 -8.38 16.03 31.78
C LEU A 340 -9.61 16.22 32.65
N THR A 341 -10.81 15.95 32.10
CA THR A 341 -12.06 15.91 32.87
C THR A 341 -12.94 14.75 32.43
N GLN A 342 -13.57 14.07 33.38
CA GLN A 342 -14.52 12.98 33.11
C GLN A 342 -15.83 13.49 32.47
N GLU A 343 -16.21 14.74 32.76
CA GLU A 343 -17.39 15.38 32.19
C GLU A 343 -17.23 15.62 30.67
N ASP A 344 -16.05 16.08 30.22
CA ASP A 344 -15.80 16.32 28.80
C ASP A 344 -15.72 15.01 28.01
N LEU A 345 -15.18 13.95 28.61
CA LEU A 345 -15.19 12.62 28.01
C LEU A 345 -16.63 12.10 27.80
N HIS A 346 -17.52 12.25 28.79
CA HIS A 346 -18.93 11.89 28.63
C HIS A 346 -19.59 12.65 27.48
N LYS A 347 -19.36 13.98 27.37
CA LYS A 347 -19.91 14.79 26.28
C LYS A 347 -19.41 14.33 24.91
N VAL A 348 -18.12 13.98 24.81
CA VAL A 348 -17.53 13.44 23.57
C VAL A 348 -18.18 12.10 23.20
N ILE A 349 -18.38 11.20 24.16
CA ILE A 349 -19.04 9.89 23.95
C ILE A 349 -20.49 10.07 23.49
N GLU A 350 -21.22 11.02 24.06
CA GLU A 350 -22.61 11.31 23.67
C GLU A 350 -22.71 11.92 22.26
N ALA A 351 -21.75 12.76 21.88
CA ALA A 351 -21.69 13.40 20.57
C ALA A 351 -21.03 12.55 19.47
N SER A 352 -20.42 11.42 19.82
CA SER A 352 -19.70 10.53 18.90
C SER A 352 -20.63 9.73 17.99
N SER A 353 -20.12 9.34 16.82
CA SER A 353 -20.82 8.38 15.95
C SER A 353 -21.08 7.07 16.71
N PRO A 354 -22.10 6.27 16.33
CA PRO A 354 -22.37 4.98 16.98
C PRO A 354 -21.14 4.07 17.06
N LEU A 355 -20.29 4.07 16.02
CA LEU A 355 -19.06 3.31 15.98
C LEU A 355 -18.00 3.87 16.94
N ASP A 356 -17.74 5.17 16.91
CA ASP A 356 -16.75 5.82 17.79
C ASP A 356 -17.12 5.66 19.26
N LYS A 357 -18.41 5.79 19.56
CA LYS A 357 -18.96 5.54 20.90
C LYS A 357 -18.66 4.12 21.37
N ARG A 358 -18.84 3.12 20.51
CA ARG A 358 -18.53 1.71 20.83
C ARG A 358 -17.03 1.50 21.00
N ILE A 359 -16.18 2.07 20.15
CA ILE A 359 -14.72 2.01 20.32
C ILE A 359 -14.31 2.54 21.69
N ILE A 360 -14.79 3.74 22.05
CA ILE A 360 -14.41 4.38 23.31
C ILE A 360 -14.89 3.55 24.51
N THR A 361 -16.14 3.07 24.48
CA THR A 361 -16.75 2.38 25.61
C THR A 361 -16.39 0.90 25.72
N GLU A 362 -16.45 0.14 24.62
CA GLU A 362 -16.23 -1.31 24.58
C GLU A 362 -14.73 -1.67 24.62
N TRP A 363 -13.83 -0.79 24.13
CA TRP A 363 -12.37 -1.05 24.09
C TRP A 363 -11.53 -0.13 24.96
N LEU A 364 -11.65 1.19 24.80
CA LEU A 364 -10.70 2.12 25.44
C LEU A 364 -10.94 2.23 26.95
N LEU A 365 -12.21 2.21 27.37
CA LEU A 365 -12.60 2.32 28.78
C LEU A 365 -12.78 0.97 29.49
N ASN A 366 -13.02 -0.09 28.73
CA ASN A 366 -13.27 -1.41 29.30
C ASN A 366 -11.95 -2.13 29.59
N ARG A 367 -11.59 -2.26 30.87
CA ARG A 367 -10.37 -2.96 31.31
C ARG A 367 -10.36 -4.45 31.01
N ASP A 368 -11.53 -5.05 30.88
CA ASP A 368 -11.67 -6.47 30.51
C ASP A 368 -11.61 -6.66 29.00
N SER A 369 -11.54 -5.57 28.23
CA SER A 369 -11.44 -5.67 26.79
C SER A 369 -10.18 -6.40 26.39
N VAL A 370 -10.33 -7.28 25.41
CA VAL A 370 -9.24 -8.00 24.79
C VAL A 370 -8.22 -6.98 24.24
N TYR A 371 -8.68 -5.84 23.70
CA TYR A 371 -7.84 -4.68 23.31
C TYR A 371 -6.87 -4.21 24.42
N GLN A 372 -7.36 -4.05 25.66
CA GLN A 372 -6.57 -3.57 26.80
C GLN A 372 -5.52 -4.58 27.30
N GLN A 373 -5.68 -5.85 26.95
CA GLN A 373 -4.78 -6.92 27.36
C GLN A 373 -3.54 -7.07 26.46
N PHE A 374 -3.40 -6.19 25.45
CA PHE A 374 -2.31 -6.23 24.47
C PHE A 374 -1.47 -4.96 24.50
N ASP A 375 -0.20 -5.14 24.84
CA ASP A 375 0.80 -4.08 24.91
C ASP A 375 1.71 -4.21 23.68
N GLY A 376 1.58 -3.31 22.68
CA GLY A 376 2.45 -3.37 21.49
C GLY A 376 2.04 -2.56 20.25
N TYR A 377 3.03 -2.39 19.36
CA TYR A 377 2.90 -1.87 17.99
C TYR A 377 1.76 -2.60 17.24
N GLY A 378 0.78 -1.86 16.72
CA GLY A 378 -0.40 -2.42 16.05
C GLY A 378 -1.74 -1.84 16.51
N MET A 379 -1.78 -1.02 17.58
CA MET A 379 -3.01 -0.36 18.04
C MET A 379 -3.68 0.49 16.95
N SER A 380 -2.89 1.10 16.05
CA SER A 380 -3.43 1.85 14.92
C SER A 380 -4.22 0.97 13.93
N GLY A 381 -3.75 -0.26 13.71
CA GLY A 381 -4.44 -1.26 12.88
C GLY A 381 -5.76 -1.71 13.49
N LEU A 382 -5.80 -1.88 14.82
CA LEU A 382 -7.01 -2.25 15.54
C LEU A 382 -8.08 -1.15 15.50
N LEU A 383 -7.69 0.10 15.77
CA LEU A 383 -8.62 1.24 15.77
C LEU A 383 -9.10 1.59 14.36
N SER A 384 -8.24 1.49 13.34
CA SER A 384 -8.63 1.75 11.95
C SER A 384 -9.59 0.68 11.40
N GLN A 385 -9.51 -0.56 11.87
CA GLN A 385 -10.41 -1.67 11.52
C GLN A 385 -11.40 -2.01 12.64
N ALA A 386 -11.77 -1.04 13.47
CA ALA A 386 -12.54 -1.27 14.69
C ALA A 386 -13.82 -2.12 14.53
N PRO A 387 -14.67 -1.94 13.49
CA PRO A 387 -15.88 -2.76 13.32
C PRO A 387 -15.61 -4.27 13.31
N LYS A 388 -14.54 -4.70 12.61
CA LYS A 388 -14.11 -6.10 12.51
C LYS A 388 -13.70 -6.65 13.87
N TYR A 389 -12.76 -5.97 14.51
CA TYR A 389 -12.19 -6.47 15.76
C TYR A 389 -13.20 -6.39 16.92
N LEU A 390 -14.12 -5.42 16.95
CA LEU A 390 -15.20 -5.37 17.95
C LEU A 390 -16.08 -6.63 17.87
N ALA A 391 -16.32 -7.13 16.66
CA ALA A 391 -17.05 -8.37 16.45
C ALA A 391 -16.22 -9.60 16.82
N LEU A 392 -14.93 -9.62 16.47
CA LEU A 392 -14.01 -10.69 16.89
C LEU A 392 -13.89 -10.79 18.41
N GLU A 393 -13.89 -9.68 19.14
CA GLU A 393 -13.88 -9.69 20.61
C GLU A 393 -15.13 -10.39 21.16
N LYS A 394 -16.31 -10.04 20.65
CA LYS A 394 -17.58 -10.63 21.07
C LYS A 394 -17.62 -12.13 20.76
N MET A 395 -17.15 -12.54 19.58
CA MET A 395 -16.98 -13.96 19.23
C MET A 395 -16.00 -14.66 20.18
N THR A 396 -14.88 -14.02 20.53
CA THR A 396 -13.90 -14.56 21.48
C THR A 396 -14.52 -14.78 22.86
N GLN A 397 -15.36 -13.84 23.33
CA GLN A 397 -16.11 -13.96 24.58
C GLN A 397 -17.16 -15.10 24.53
N ILE A 398 -17.85 -15.25 23.41
CA ILE A 398 -18.79 -16.36 23.16
C ILE A 398 -18.05 -17.69 23.24
N ALA A 399 -16.95 -17.83 22.49
CA ALA A 399 -16.14 -19.04 22.48
C ALA A 399 -15.63 -19.39 23.89
N LYS A 400 -15.12 -18.41 24.65
CA LYS A 400 -14.67 -18.60 26.05
C LYS A 400 -15.79 -19.12 26.94
N THR A 401 -17.02 -18.60 26.77
CA THR A 401 -18.18 -19.00 27.56
C THR A 401 -18.61 -20.43 27.21
N ILE A 402 -18.72 -20.75 25.92
CA ILE A 402 -19.10 -22.08 25.43
C ILE A 402 -18.06 -23.12 25.82
N GLY A 403 -16.76 -22.83 25.64
CA GLY A 403 -15.68 -23.74 25.99
C GLY A 403 -15.77 -24.13 27.47
N LYS A 404 -15.95 -23.16 28.36
CA LYS A 404 -16.17 -23.41 29.79
C LYS A 404 -17.39 -24.30 30.07
N GLN A 405 -18.50 -24.10 29.36
CA GLN A 405 -19.72 -24.90 29.52
C GLN A 405 -19.56 -26.34 29.01
N GLN A 406 -18.82 -26.52 27.92
CA GLN A 406 -18.58 -27.83 27.29
C GLN A 406 -17.38 -28.58 27.88
N GLY A 407 -16.72 -28.03 28.90
CA GLY A 407 -15.51 -28.61 29.48
C GLY A 407 -14.28 -28.56 28.55
N VAL A 408 -14.33 -27.69 27.53
CA VAL A 408 -13.24 -27.44 26.59
C VAL A 408 -12.43 -26.26 27.10
N ASP A 409 -11.22 -26.52 27.59
CA ASP A 409 -10.33 -25.46 28.08
C ASP A 409 -9.73 -24.69 26.89
N LEU A 410 -10.14 -23.43 26.73
CA LEU A 410 -9.59 -22.51 25.73
C LEU A 410 -8.52 -21.64 26.40
N THR A 411 -7.30 -21.79 25.94
CA THR A 411 -6.16 -21.00 26.39
C THR A 411 -6.28 -19.55 25.92
N ASP A 412 -5.72 -18.62 26.69
CA ASP A 412 -5.62 -17.22 26.25
C ASP A 412 -4.87 -17.12 24.91
N THR A 413 -3.94 -18.03 24.60
CA THR A 413 -3.23 -18.04 23.32
C THR A 413 -4.15 -18.37 22.14
N GLU A 414 -5.07 -19.33 22.29
CA GLU A 414 -6.07 -19.70 21.25
C GLU A 414 -7.06 -18.54 21.02
N LEU A 415 -7.57 -17.93 22.09
CA LEU A 415 -8.47 -16.77 22.00
C LEU A 415 -7.80 -15.55 21.35
N ARG A 416 -6.54 -15.28 21.72
CA ARG A 416 -5.73 -14.19 21.15
C ARG A 416 -5.43 -14.42 19.68
N ALA A 417 -5.10 -15.66 19.30
CA ALA A 417 -4.88 -16.01 17.91
C ALA A 417 -6.13 -15.76 17.07
N PHE A 418 -7.31 -16.22 17.51
CA PHE A 418 -8.57 -15.94 16.82
C PHE A 418 -8.86 -14.43 16.71
N PHE A 419 -8.59 -13.67 17.75
CA PHE A 419 -8.80 -12.22 17.75
C PHE A 419 -7.93 -11.46 16.74
N PHE A 420 -6.67 -11.88 16.52
CA PHE A 420 -5.72 -11.17 15.66
C PHE A 420 -5.55 -11.76 14.27
N ALA A 421 -5.99 -12.99 14.05
CA ALA A 421 -5.66 -13.73 12.86
C ALA A 421 -6.83 -13.81 11.87
N GLY A 422 -6.74 -13.03 10.80
CA GLY A 422 -7.25 -13.48 9.49
C GLY A 422 -6.28 -14.44 8.80
N GLY A 423 -5.55 -15.30 9.53
CA GLY A 423 -4.46 -16.11 8.95
C GLY A 423 -3.62 -16.98 9.91
N TRP A 424 -4.19 -17.53 10.98
CA TRP A 424 -3.52 -18.45 11.90
C TRP A 424 -4.37 -19.72 12.11
N ALA A 425 -4.46 -20.55 11.07
CA ALA A 425 -5.46 -21.61 10.94
C ALA A 425 -5.67 -22.49 12.19
N ASP A 426 -4.68 -22.79 13.03
CA ASP A 426 -4.90 -23.88 14.01
C ASP A 426 -4.96 -23.50 15.46
N THR A 427 -4.56 -22.29 15.79
CA THR A 427 -5.00 -21.72 17.07
C THR A 427 -6.39 -21.12 16.93
N THR A 428 -6.90 -20.92 15.71
CA THR A 428 -8.30 -20.55 15.45
C THR A 428 -9.21 -21.75 15.31
N ASN A 429 -8.80 -22.88 14.70
CA ASN A 429 -9.66 -24.04 14.43
C ASN A 429 -10.52 -24.48 15.62
N LYS A 430 -9.96 -24.55 16.83
CA LYS A 430 -10.74 -24.95 18.02
C LYS A 430 -11.77 -23.89 18.45
N VAL A 431 -11.41 -22.61 18.34
CA VAL A 431 -12.32 -21.48 18.62
C VAL A 431 -13.39 -21.39 17.54
N GLU A 432 -12.99 -21.53 16.27
CA GLU A 432 -13.83 -21.50 15.08
C GLU A 432 -14.79 -22.70 15.02
N ASP A 433 -14.34 -23.92 15.30
CA ASP A 433 -15.18 -25.12 15.41
C ASP A 433 -16.23 -24.94 16.51
N LEU A 434 -15.85 -24.41 17.68
CA LEU A 434 -16.79 -24.11 18.76
C LEU A 434 -17.82 -23.06 18.34
N LEU A 435 -17.38 -22.02 17.63
CA LEU A 435 -18.25 -20.97 17.11
C LEU A 435 -19.18 -21.49 16.01
N ILE A 436 -18.71 -22.36 15.12
CA ILE A 436 -19.50 -23.01 14.06
C ILE A 436 -20.53 -23.97 14.65
N GLN A 437 -20.15 -24.75 15.68
CA GLN A 437 -21.09 -25.62 16.39
C GLN A 437 -22.18 -24.83 17.15
N ASN A 438 -21.94 -23.54 17.41
CA ASN A 438 -22.86 -22.65 18.12
C ASN A 438 -23.16 -21.40 17.29
N ILE A 439 -23.29 -21.58 15.98
CA ILE A 439 -23.40 -20.51 14.98
C ILE A 439 -24.58 -19.56 15.24
N GLU A 440 -25.63 -20.03 15.93
CA GLU A 440 -26.77 -19.22 16.36
C GLU A 440 -26.38 -18.08 17.32
N SER A 441 -25.38 -18.30 18.18
CA SER A 441 -24.85 -17.25 19.07
C SER A 441 -23.95 -16.26 18.33
N VAL A 442 -23.37 -16.69 17.20
CA VAL A 442 -22.44 -15.91 16.38
C VAL A 442 -23.17 -15.00 15.41
N ALA A 443 -24.30 -15.47 14.86
CA ALA A 443 -25.07 -14.77 13.83
C ALA A 443 -25.43 -13.30 14.21
N PRO A 444 -25.95 -13.00 15.43
CA PRO A 444 -26.24 -11.62 15.82
C PRO A 444 -24.99 -10.73 15.92
N VAL A 445 -23.84 -11.30 16.31
CA VAL A 445 -22.57 -10.56 16.41
C VAL A 445 -22.08 -10.15 15.03
N VAL A 446 -22.12 -11.07 14.06
CA VAL A 446 -21.77 -10.79 12.67
C VAL A 446 -22.74 -9.77 12.07
N ALA A 447 -24.05 -9.98 12.25
CA ALA A 447 -25.08 -9.07 11.77
C ALA A 447 -24.90 -7.64 12.29
N ALA A 448 -24.58 -7.46 13.57
CA ALA A 448 -24.40 -6.15 14.19
C ALA A 448 -22.99 -5.54 14.01
N SER A 449 -22.09 -6.23 13.32
CA SER A 449 -20.71 -5.77 13.12
C SER A 449 -20.57 -4.68 12.08
N GLY A 450 -21.44 -4.67 11.05
CA GLY A 450 -21.31 -3.76 9.92
C GLY A 450 -20.13 -4.02 8.99
N VAL A 451 -19.48 -5.19 9.09
CA VAL A 451 -18.31 -5.52 8.26
C VAL A 451 -18.78 -6.28 7.02
N ALA A 452 -18.51 -5.76 5.83
CA ALA A 452 -18.95 -6.37 4.58
C ALA A 452 -18.18 -7.66 4.25
N ASP A 453 -16.86 -7.68 4.50
CA ASP A 453 -15.95 -8.71 3.99
C ASP A 453 -15.68 -9.86 4.99
N TRP A 454 -16.70 -10.35 5.70
CA TRP A 454 -16.53 -11.51 6.58
C TRP A 454 -16.07 -12.77 5.84
N ARG A 455 -16.42 -12.91 4.56
CA ARG A 455 -15.93 -13.99 3.69
C ARG A 455 -14.40 -14.01 3.56
N ILE A 456 -13.75 -12.86 3.63
CA ILE A 456 -12.28 -12.75 3.52
C ILE A 456 -11.65 -12.99 4.90
N ASN A 457 -12.30 -12.53 5.97
CA ASN A 457 -11.72 -12.52 7.31
C ASN A 457 -11.96 -13.81 8.11
N THR A 458 -13.11 -14.46 7.97
CA THR A 458 -13.49 -15.73 8.62
C THR A 458 -14.36 -16.56 7.66
N PRO A 459 -13.76 -17.13 6.59
CA PRO A 459 -14.49 -17.76 5.50
C PRO A 459 -15.40 -18.90 5.96
N ASP A 460 -14.97 -19.73 6.91
CA ASP A 460 -15.74 -20.89 7.36
C ASP A 460 -16.91 -20.50 8.27
N ILE A 461 -16.72 -19.54 9.19
CA ILE A 461 -17.84 -18.94 9.94
C ILE A 461 -18.86 -18.31 9.00
N PHE A 462 -18.41 -17.51 8.01
CA PHE A 462 -19.32 -16.90 7.06
C PHE A 462 -20.07 -17.94 6.23
N LYS A 463 -19.37 -18.97 5.75
CA LYS A 463 -19.94 -20.09 5.01
C LYS A 463 -20.99 -20.82 5.85
N ALA A 464 -20.71 -21.08 7.14
CA ALA A 464 -21.65 -21.68 8.07
C ALA A 464 -22.90 -20.81 8.30
N LEU A 465 -22.75 -19.48 8.39
CA LEU A 465 -23.86 -18.55 8.53
C LEU A 465 -24.79 -18.54 7.31
N VAL A 466 -24.25 -18.62 6.09
CA VAL A 466 -25.03 -18.61 4.85
C VAL A 466 -25.40 -20.02 4.34
N HIS A 467 -25.05 -21.07 5.08
CA HIS A 467 -25.34 -22.46 4.72
C HIS A 467 -26.80 -22.82 5.05
N PRO A 468 -27.52 -23.53 4.16
CA PRO A 468 -28.92 -23.92 4.41
C PRO A 468 -29.11 -25.01 5.49
N GLU A 469 -28.04 -25.62 5.98
CA GLU A 469 -28.12 -26.69 7.00
C GLU A 469 -28.47 -26.18 8.40
N ASN A 470 -28.28 -24.89 8.67
CA ASN A 470 -28.54 -24.27 9.98
C ASN A 470 -29.94 -23.64 10.09
N GLY A 471 -30.80 -23.84 9.09
CA GLY A 471 -32.14 -23.28 9.04
C GLY A 471 -32.55 -22.88 7.62
N ASN A 472 -33.81 -22.47 7.47
CA ASN A 472 -34.39 -21.96 6.22
C ASN A 472 -33.40 -21.02 5.48
N TYR A 473 -33.43 -21.00 4.13
CA TYR A 473 -32.54 -20.22 3.26
C TYR A 473 -32.43 -18.71 3.60
N ALA A 474 -33.39 -18.17 4.37
CA ALA A 474 -33.45 -16.79 4.83
C ALA A 474 -32.93 -16.57 6.27
N TRP A 475 -32.55 -17.61 7.02
CA TRP A 475 -32.26 -17.54 8.47
C TRP A 475 -31.26 -16.45 8.86
N PHE A 476 -30.04 -16.50 8.31
CA PHE A 476 -29.04 -15.47 8.60
C PHE A 476 -29.39 -14.08 8.02
N PRO A 477 -29.86 -13.95 6.78
CA PRO A 477 -30.38 -12.67 6.26
C PRO A 477 -31.46 -12.02 7.14
N GLU A 478 -32.36 -12.80 7.73
CA GLU A 478 -33.36 -12.29 8.69
C GLU A 478 -32.71 -11.73 9.95
N ILE A 479 -31.66 -12.38 10.47
CA ILE A 479 -30.88 -11.88 11.59
C ILE A 479 -30.15 -10.59 11.23
N VAL A 480 -29.56 -10.50 10.02
CA VAL A 480 -28.93 -9.26 9.53
C VAL A 480 -29.95 -8.13 9.44
N ALA A 481 -31.13 -8.40 8.87
CA ALA A 481 -32.21 -7.43 8.77
C ALA A 481 -32.71 -6.96 10.15
N ARG A 482 -32.85 -7.87 11.12
CA ARG A 482 -33.39 -7.59 12.45
C ARG A 482 -32.37 -6.93 13.38
N GLU A 483 -31.18 -7.52 13.50
CA GLU A 483 -30.18 -7.13 14.50
C GLU A 483 -29.19 -6.10 13.95
N GLY A 484 -28.81 -6.24 12.68
CA GLY A 484 -27.85 -5.34 12.01
C GLY A 484 -28.51 -4.06 11.50
N ILE A 485 -29.52 -4.22 10.64
CA ILE A 485 -30.17 -3.10 9.93
C ILE A 485 -31.34 -2.52 10.74
N LYS A 486 -31.97 -3.33 11.60
CA LYS A 486 -33.15 -3.00 12.42
C LYS A 486 -34.40 -2.67 11.60
N LEU A 487 -34.69 -3.52 10.62
CA LEU A 487 -35.92 -3.48 9.81
C LEU A 487 -37.14 -3.97 10.59
N ASP A 488 -38.32 -3.57 10.13
CA ASP A 488 -39.59 -4.07 10.66
C ASP A 488 -39.89 -5.51 10.18
N GLU A 489 -40.79 -6.20 10.87
CA GLU A 489 -41.12 -7.59 10.55
C GLU A 489 -41.81 -7.72 9.18
N ALA A 490 -42.44 -6.65 8.67
CA ALA A 490 -43.07 -6.65 7.36
C ALA A 490 -42.04 -6.74 6.22
N LEU A 491 -40.95 -5.97 6.30
CA LEU A 491 -39.85 -6.02 5.34
C LEU A 491 -39.00 -7.28 5.52
N ILE A 492 -38.83 -7.78 6.76
CA ILE A 492 -38.20 -9.07 7.04
C ILE A 492 -39.00 -10.21 6.38
N ALA A 493 -40.33 -10.16 6.41
CA ALA A 493 -41.18 -11.15 5.73
C ALA A 493 -40.98 -11.12 4.21
N LYS A 494 -40.87 -9.92 3.59
CA LYS A 494 -40.54 -9.81 2.15
C LYS A 494 -39.16 -10.38 1.83
N LEU A 495 -38.17 -10.14 2.70
CA LEU A 495 -36.84 -10.73 2.56
C LEU A 495 -36.90 -12.25 2.59
N ARG A 496 -37.68 -12.83 3.51
CA ARG A 496 -37.91 -14.27 3.61
C ARG A 496 -38.54 -14.85 2.35
N GLU A 497 -39.45 -14.12 1.69
CA GLU A 497 -40.03 -14.51 0.40
C GLU A 497 -38.99 -14.51 -0.72
N LEU A 498 -38.15 -13.47 -0.80
CA LEU A 498 -37.06 -13.39 -1.78
C LEU A 498 -36.11 -14.59 -1.65
N TYR A 499 -35.60 -14.88 -0.45
CA TYR A 499 -34.68 -16.02 -0.25
C TYR A 499 -35.33 -17.39 -0.48
N ASN A 500 -36.67 -17.44 -0.63
CA ASN A 500 -37.41 -18.64 -0.97
C ASN A 500 -37.62 -18.85 -2.47
N THR A 501 -37.17 -17.92 -3.33
CA THR A 501 -37.23 -18.07 -4.79
C THR A 501 -36.29 -19.18 -5.27
N ARG A 502 -36.60 -19.76 -6.44
CA ARG A 502 -35.85 -20.90 -7.01
C ARG A 502 -34.38 -20.57 -7.26
N ASP A 503 -34.08 -19.34 -7.70
CA ASP A 503 -32.72 -18.89 -8.01
C ASP A 503 -31.83 -18.80 -6.77
N LEU A 504 -32.34 -18.38 -5.61
CA LEU A 504 -31.57 -18.30 -4.36
C LEU A 504 -31.51 -19.62 -3.59
N LYS A 505 -32.51 -20.49 -3.77
CA LYS A 505 -32.49 -21.87 -3.24
C LYS A 505 -31.41 -22.73 -3.89
N VAL A 506 -31.26 -22.63 -5.21
CA VAL A 506 -30.33 -23.48 -5.98
C VAL A 506 -28.98 -22.76 -6.19
N GLY A 507 -28.97 -21.43 -6.31
CA GLY A 507 -27.77 -20.65 -6.60
C GLY A 507 -27.04 -20.19 -5.34
N ILE A 508 -26.08 -21.01 -4.87
CA ILE A 508 -25.25 -20.67 -3.70
C ILE A 508 -24.53 -19.32 -3.87
N MET A 509 -23.94 -19.06 -5.04
CA MET A 509 -23.26 -17.79 -5.33
C MET A 509 -24.21 -16.60 -5.28
N ALA A 510 -25.41 -16.75 -5.83
CA ALA A 510 -26.43 -15.70 -5.83
C ALA A 510 -26.90 -15.37 -4.40
N ARG A 511 -27.07 -16.40 -3.56
CA ARG A 511 -27.43 -16.25 -2.15
C ARG A 511 -26.33 -15.53 -1.37
N ASN A 512 -25.07 -15.93 -1.55
CA ASN A 512 -23.94 -15.32 -0.87
C ASN A 512 -23.81 -13.83 -1.23
N ALA A 513 -23.87 -13.48 -2.51
CA ALA A 513 -23.80 -12.09 -2.95
C ALA A 513 -24.92 -11.21 -2.35
N MET A 514 -26.15 -11.75 -2.27
CA MET A 514 -27.27 -11.03 -1.65
C MET A 514 -27.07 -10.82 -0.13
N SER A 515 -26.56 -11.84 0.57
CA SER A 515 -26.27 -11.77 2.00
C SER A 515 -25.10 -10.82 2.31
N GLU A 516 -24.05 -10.81 1.48
CA GLU A 516 -22.94 -9.85 1.58
C GLU A 516 -23.45 -8.42 1.38
N GLY A 517 -24.37 -8.20 0.45
CA GLY A 517 -25.02 -6.90 0.22
C GLY A 517 -25.75 -6.37 1.45
N LEU A 518 -26.57 -7.21 2.09
CA LEU A 518 -27.26 -6.85 3.33
C LEU A 518 -26.30 -6.58 4.48
N LEU A 519 -25.25 -7.40 4.60
CA LEU A 519 -24.27 -7.26 5.66
C LEU A 519 -23.44 -5.99 5.48
N MET A 520 -23.07 -5.63 4.26
CA MET A 520 -22.47 -4.34 3.94
C MET A 520 -23.38 -3.18 4.39
N LEU A 521 -24.69 -3.25 4.11
CA LEU A 521 -25.63 -2.20 4.54
C LEU A 521 -25.72 -2.07 6.06
N SER A 522 -25.59 -3.16 6.82
CA SER A 522 -25.56 -3.07 8.30
C SER A 522 -24.44 -2.19 8.85
N GLY A 523 -23.38 -1.94 8.06
CA GLY A 523 -22.26 -1.07 8.41
C GLY A 523 -22.34 0.36 7.89
N LYS A 524 -23.40 0.71 7.15
CA LYS A 524 -23.57 2.04 6.58
C LYS A 524 -24.53 2.86 7.43
N GLU A 525 -24.20 4.13 7.63
CA GLU A 525 -25.02 5.07 8.42
C GLU A 525 -26.46 5.17 7.90
N ASN A 526 -26.64 5.17 6.57
CA ASN A 526 -27.93 5.17 5.89
C ASN A 526 -28.40 3.77 5.45
N GLY A 527 -27.75 2.69 5.89
CA GLY A 527 -28.03 1.34 5.42
C GLY A 527 -29.47 0.87 5.66
N ARG A 528 -30.09 1.33 6.75
CA ARG A 528 -31.49 1.09 7.05
C ARG A 528 -32.42 1.70 6.02
N GLU A 529 -32.26 2.99 5.72
CA GLU A 529 -33.10 3.70 4.73
C GLU A 529 -32.96 3.07 3.34
N ILE A 530 -31.74 2.65 2.97
CA ILE A 530 -31.48 1.93 1.72
C ILE A 530 -32.26 0.61 1.70
N ALA A 531 -32.13 -0.20 2.75
CA ALA A 531 -32.80 -1.49 2.81
C ALA A 531 -34.33 -1.36 2.85
N GLU A 532 -34.88 -0.39 3.61
CA GLU A 532 -36.31 -0.07 3.64
C GLU A 532 -36.82 0.33 2.24
N SER A 533 -36.07 1.17 1.53
CA SER A 533 -36.40 1.58 0.17
C SER A 533 -36.37 0.40 -0.81
N VAL A 534 -35.27 -0.35 -0.86
CA VAL A 534 -35.06 -1.46 -1.81
C VAL A 534 -36.08 -2.58 -1.58
N LEU A 535 -36.32 -2.98 -0.33
CA LEU A 535 -37.31 -4.01 0.01
C LEU A 535 -38.74 -3.49 -0.08
N GLY A 536 -38.95 -2.18 0.09
CA GLY A 536 -40.24 -1.51 -0.13
C GLY A 536 -40.77 -1.75 -1.54
N PHE A 537 -39.90 -1.75 -2.55
CA PHE A 537 -40.24 -1.99 -3.96
C PHE A 537 -40.52 -3.45 -4.33
N VAL A 538 -40.23 -4.41 -3.44
CA VAL A 538 -40.47 -5.83 -3.71
C VAL A 538 -41.98 -6.09 -3.75
N THR A 539 -42.42 -6.65 -4.87
CA THR A 539 -43.84 -6.94 -5.17
C THR A 539 -44.16 -8.43 -5.10
N GLY A 540 -43.13 -9.28 -4.98
CA GLY A 540 -43.26 -10.73 -5.06
C GLY A 540 -43.12 -11.27 -6.49
N ALA A 541 -42.71 -10.44 -7.44
CA ALA A 541 -42.42 -10.86 -8.80
C ALA A 541 -41.20 -11.79 -8.84
N ARG A 542 -41.17 -12.73 -9.79
CA ARG A 542 -40.08 -13.70 -9.91
C ARG A 542 -38.72 -13.03 -10.14
N GLU A 543 -38.70 -11.87 -10.78
CA GLU A 543 -37.48 -11.12 -11.08
C GLU A 543 -36.97 -10.25 -9.92
N ASP A 544 -37.75 -10.09 -8.83
CA ASP A 544 -37.40 -9.18 -7.74
C ASP A 544 -36.09 -9.61 -7.03
N SER A 545 -35.84 -10.92 -6.88
CA SER A 545 -34.59 -11.45 -6.30
C SER A 545 -33.35 -11.03 -7.10
N ALA A 546 -33.43 -11.11 -8.43
CA ALA A 546 -32.35 -10.72 -9.32
C ALA A 546 -32.10 -9.21 -9.30
N ARG A 547 -33.18 -8.40 -9.24
CA ARG A 547 -33.10 -6.94 -9.20
C ARG A 547 -32.52 -6.42 -7.89
N VAL A 548 -32.98 -6.95 -6.75
CA VAL A 548 -32.44 -6.59 -5.43
C VAL A 548 -30.97 -6.97 -5.33
N ARG A 549 -30.59 -8.16 -5.82
CA ARG A 549 -29.19 -8.57 -5.88
C ARG A 549 -28.35 -7.62 -6.73
N GLU A 550 -28.86 -7.16 -7.87
CA GLU A 550 -28.15 -6.20 -8.72
C GLU A 550 -27.93 -4.85 -8.03
N VAL A 551 -28.94 -4.35 -7.30
CA VAL A 551 -28.79 -3.13 -6.48
C VAL A 551 -27.66 -3.28 -5.48
N PHE A 552 -27.66 -4.38 -4.71
CA PHE A 552 -26.62 -4.64 -3.72
C PHE A 552 -25.23 -4.78 -4.35
N ARG A 553 -25.11 -5.47 -5.49
CA ARG A 553 -23.85 -5.63 -6.21
C ARG A 553 -23.27 -4.29 -6.66
N LEU A 554 -24.12 -3.39 -7.20
CA LEU A 554 -23.69 -2.06 -7.62
C LEU A 554 -23.26 -1.20 -6.43
N LEU A 555 -23.98 -1.28 -5.31
CA LEU A 555 -23.61 -0.59 -4.06
C LEU A 555 -22.28 -1.10 -3.49
N GLN A 556 -22.06 -2.42 -3.49
CA GLN A 556 -20.78 -3.02 -3.11
C GLN A 556 -19.65 -2.56 -4.02
N THR A 557 -19.92 -2.46 -5.33
CA THR A 557 -18.93 -1.96 -6.30
C THR A 557 -18.57 -0.50 -5.98
N LEU A 558 -19.56 0.37 -5.74
CA LEU A 558 -19.32 1.76 -5.33
C LEU A 558 -18.55 1.86 -4.02
N ASP A 559 -18.85 0.97 -3.06
CA ASP A 559 -18.14 0.91 -1.79
C ASP A 559 -16.66 0.53 -1.99
N GLY A 560 -16.40 -0.54 -2.75
CA GLY A 560 -15.05 -0.98 -3.09
C GLY A 560 -14.24 0.06 -3.87
N LEU A 561 -14.93 0.94 -4.61
CA LEU A 561 -14.31 2.08 -5.29
C LEU A 561 -14.08 3.31 -4.37
N GLY A 562 -14.54 3.25 -3.12
CA GLY A 562 -14.45 4.33 -2.13
C GLY A 562 -15.44 5.48 -2.37
N LYS A 563 -16.53 5.24 -3.09
CA LYS A 563 -17.54 6.24 -3.51
C LYS A 563 -18.96 5.75 -3.21
N PHE A 564 -19.20 5.19 -2.03
CA PHE A 564 -20.53 4.71 -1.63
C PHE A 564 -21.56 5.84 -1.73
N SER A 565 -22.61 5.63 -2.53
CA SER A 565 -23.68 6.60 -2.77
C SER A 565 -24.97 5.87 -3.11
N TYR A 566 -26.09 6.35 -2.56
CA TYR A 566 -27.42 5.84 -2.85
C TYR A 566 -28.44 6.98 -2.79
N ASP A 567 -29.27 7.09 -3.82
CA ASP A 567 -30.43 7.98 -3.82
C ASP A 567 -31.70 7.14 -4.08
N PRO A 568 -32.66 7.10 -3.15
CA PRO A 568 -33.91 6.36 -3.34
C PRO A 568 -34.66 6.85 -4.59
N LYS A 569 -35.16 5.93 -5.42
CA LYS A 569 -35.99 6.23 -6.60
C LYS A 569 -37.42 5.74 -6.39
N ALA A 570 -38.31 5.86 -7.38
CA ALA A 570 -39.68 5.37 -7.23
C ALA A 570 -39.81 3.85 -7.46
N THR A 571 -38.84 3.24 -8.14
CA THR A 571 -38.82 1.79 -8.44
C THR A 571 -37.42 1.19 -8.36
N LEU A 572 -37.32 -0.14 -8.19
CA LEU A 572 -36.03 -0.86 -8.29
C LEU A 572 -35.31 -0.60 -9.60
N GLN A 573 -36.06 -0.44 -10.70
CA GLN A 573 -35.49 -0.31 -12.02
C GLN A 573 -34.84 1.07 -12.22
N GLU A 574 -35.46 2.11 -11.68
CA GLU A 574 -34.87 3.46 -11.61
C GLU A 574 -33.66 3.49 -10.67
N THR A 575 -33.73 2.82 -9.52
CA THR A 575 -32.60 2.70 -8.59
C THR A 575 -31.39 2.01 -9.25
N ILE A 576 -31.62 0.92 -9.97
CA ILE A 576 -30.56 0.23 -10.71
C ILE A 576 -29.96 1.16 -11.77
N ALA A 577 -30.79 1.91 -12.51
CA ALA A 577 -30.30 2.84 -13.53
C ALA A 577 -29.39 3.93 -12.93
N ASP A 578 -29.80 4.54 -11.81
CA ASP A 578 -29.02 5.56 -11.09
C ASP A 578 -27.69 5.02 -10.56
N LEU A 579 -27.71 3.84 -9.91
CA LEU A 579 -26.50 3.22 -9.40
C LEU A 579 -25.55 2.81 -10.53
N LYS A 580 -26.07 2.34 -11.67
CA LYS A 580 -25.24 2.06 -12.85
C LYS A 580 -24.57 3.33 -13.36
N GLU A 581 -25.31 4.43 -13.47
CA GLU A 581 -24.76 5.73 -13.89
C GLU A 581 -23.64 6.19 -12.95
N LYS A 582 -23.82 6.03 -11.64
CA LYS A 582 -22.79 6.34 -10.63
C LYS A 582 -21.56 5.46 -10.76
N VAL A 583 -21.73 4.14 -10.92
CA VAL A 583 -20.60 3.22 -11.11
C VAL A 583 -19.84 3.60 -12.39
N VAL A 584 -20.55 3.86 -13.48
CA VAL A 584 -19.96 4.31 -14.75
C VAL A 584 -19.17 5.60 -14.55
N ALA A 585 -19.72 6.59 -13.84
CA ALA A 585 -19.05 7.85 -13.58
C ALA A 585 -17.76 7.66 -12.77
N VAL A 586 -17.79 6.84 -11.72
CA VAL A 586 -16.60 6.57 -10.87
C VAL A 586 -15.55 5.77 -11.62
N VAL A 587 -15.94 4.74 -12.37
CA VAL A 587 -15.01 3.96 -13.19
C VAL A 587 -14.37 4.85 -14.24
N ALA A 588 -15.15 5.71 -14.90
CA ALA A 588 -14.64 6.65 -15.88
C ALA A 588 -13.71 7.71 -15.26
N GLU A 589 -14.01 8.22 -14.07
CA GLU A 589 -13.13 9.13 -13.32
C GLU A 589 -11.78 8.44 -13.03
N LYS A 590 -11.79 7.23 -12.47
CA LYS A 590 -10.56 6.52 -12.08
C LYS A 590 -9.70 6.07 -13.25
N MET A 591 -10.33 5.70 -14.37
CA MET A 591 -9.63 5.31 -15.60
C MET A 591 -9.36 6.51 -16.54
N GLU A 592 -9.74 7.73 -16.16
CA GLU A 592 -9.64 8.96 -16.96
C GLU A 592 -10.26 8.84 -18.37
N LEU A 593 -11.45 8.24 -18.42
CA LEU A 593 -12.21 8.01 -19.63
C LEU A 593 -13.03 9.26 -20.02
N GLY A 594 -13.03 9.61 -21.31
CA GLY A 594 -13.84 10.68 -21.87
C GLY A 594 -15.32 10.29 -22.02
N GLU A 595 -16.12 11.21 -22.56
CA GLU A 595 -17.58 11.03 -22.70
C GLU A 595 -17.96 9.89 -23.66
N ALA A 596 -17.19 9.69 -24.74
CA ALA A 596 -17.42 8.59 -25.67
C ALA A 596 -17.15 7.23 -25.00
N GLU A 597 -16.13 7.15 -24.15
CA GLU A 597 -15.79 5.95 -23.39
C GLU A 597 -16.78 5.63 -22.28
N LYS A 598 -17.34 6.65 -21.61
CA LYS A 598 -18.38 6.47 -20.59
C LYS A 598 -19.59 5.69 -21.11
N ALA A 599 -20.02 5.97 -22.34
CA ALA A 599 -21.12 5.24 -22.97
C ALA A 599 -20.79 3.74 -23.13
N LEU A 600 -19.55 3.41 -23.49
CA LEU A 600 -19.08 2.03 -23.63
C LEU A 600 -18.94 1.32 -22.28
N VAL A 601 -18.48 2.03 -21.24
CA VAL A 601 -18.48 1.49 -19.87
C VAL A 601 -19.91 1.11 -19.45
N ASN A 602 -20.89 1.97 -19.72
CA ASN A 602 -22.29 1.69 -19.39
C ASN A 602 -22.83 0.46 -20.14
N GLU A 603 -22.54 0.35 -21.43
CA GLU A 603 -22.91 -0.81 -22.25
C GLU A 603 -22.29 -2.11 -21.71
N LYS A 604 -21.00 -2.08 -21.38
CA LYS A 604 -20.22 -3.26 -20.96
C LYS A 604 -20.21 -3.51 -19.46
N LEU A 605 -20.90 -2.69 -18.67
CA LEU A 605 -20.86 -2.74 -17.22
C LEU A 605 -21.14 -4.14 -16.64
N PRO A 606 -22.12 -4.93 -17.13
CA PRO A 606 -22.35 -6.28 -16.63
C PRO A 606 -21.08 -7.15 -16.72
N TYR A 607 -20.43 -7.16 -17.88
CA TYR A 607 -19.19 -7.89 -18.12
C TYR A 607 -18.04 -7.36 -17.24
N LEU A 608 -17.87 -6.04 -17.16
CA LEU A 608 -16.76 -5.44 -16.40
C LEU A 608 -16.87 -5.74 -14.90
N VAL A 609 -18.09 -5.83 -14.37
CA VAL A 609 -18.32 -6.20 -12.97
C VAL A 609 -18.20 -7.71 -12.77
N GLU A 610 -18.75 -8.55 -13.66
CA GLU A 610 -18.61 -10.02 -13.58
C GLU A 610 -17.16 -10.51 -13.73
N SER A 611 -16.36 -9.82 -14.52
CA SER A 611 -14.92 -10.11 -14.70
C SER A 611 -14.04 -9.52 -13.59
N ASN A 612 -14.62 -8.78 -12.65
CA ASN A 612 -13.94 -7.96 -11.63
C ASN A 612 -13.01 -6.88 -12.19
N ILE A 613 -13.10 -6.51 -13.47
CA ILE A 613 -12.25 -5.46 -14.05
C ILE A 613 -12.44 -4.11 -13.34
N VAL A 614 -13.68 -3.79 -12.95
CA VAL A 614 -14.00 -2.58 -12.18
C VAL A 614 -13.38 -2.57 -10.77
N GLU A 615 -12.91 -3.71 -10.27
CA GLU A 615 -12.22 -3.83 -8.98
C GLU A 615 -10.70 -3.89 -9.20
N ILE A 616 -10.25 -4.77 -10.12
CA ILE A 616 -8.84 -5.05 -10.41
C ILE A 616 -8.11 -3.78 -10.86
N ILE A 617 -8.65 -3.07 -11.85
CA ILE A 617 -7.95 -1.91 -12.43
C ILE A 617 -7.85 -0.77 -11.39
N PRO A 618 -8.94 -0.32 -10.74
CA PRO A 618 -8.85 0.66 -9.65
C PRO A 618 -7.93 0.26 -8.49
N SER A 619 -7.92 -1.02 -8.11
CA SER A 619 -7.03 -1.52 -7.06
C SER A 619 -5.55 -1.36 -7.46
N LEU A 620 -5.20 -1.75 -8.69
CA LEU A 620 -3.85 -1.56 -9.23
C LEU A 620 -3.48 -0.08 -9.31
N LEU A 621 -4.36 0.78 -9.81
CA LEU A 621 -4.13 2.24 -9.88
C LEU A 621 -3.88 2.83 -8.49
N SER A 622 -4.68 2.46 -7.49
CA SER A 622 -4.48 2.91 -6.12
C SER A 622 -3.13 2.46 -5.56
N GLN A 623 -2.72 1.23 -5.86
CA GLN A 623 -1.43 0.71 -5.42
C GLN A 623 -0.25 1.40 -6.11
N MET A 624 -0.31 1.63 -7.43
CA MET A 624 0.72 2.37 -8.15
C MET A 624 0.87 3.80 -7.64
N SER A 625 -0.26 4.47 -7.41
CA SER A 625 -0.29 5.83 -6.86
C SER A 625 0.36 5.88 -5.46
N LYS A 626 0.03 4.93 -4.57
CA LYS A 626 0.68 4.81 -3.24
C LYS A 626 2.18 4.58 -3.32
N LEU A 627 2.64 3.85 -4.33
CA LEU A 627 4.05 3.56 -4.56
C LEU A 627 4.78 4.65 -5.38
N SER A 628 4.08 5.73 -5.76
CA SER A 628 4.61 6.80 -6.62
C SER A 628 5.13 6.28 -7.98
N ARG A 629 4.42 5.32 -8.57
CA ARG A 629 4.75 4.63 -9.83
C ARG A 629 3.91 5.15 -11.00
N SER A 630 4.11 6.41 -11.38
CA SER A 630 3.27 7.10 -12.38
C SER A 630 3.32 6.47 -13.78
N SER A 631 4.46 5.88 -14.17
CA SER A 631 4.59 5.15 -15.44
C SER A 631 3.68 3.92 -15.49
N GLU A 632 3.76 3.05 -14.48
CA GLU A 632 2.99 1.83 -14.38
C GLU A 632 1.50 2.15 -14.16
N GLU A 633 1.20 3.24 -13.45
CA GLU A 633 -0.17 3.76 -13.33
C GLU A 633 -0.76 4.10 -14.72
N GLY A 634 0.00 4.79 -15.57
CA GLY A 634 -0.40 5.09 -16.95
C GLY A 634 -0.68 3.84 -17.78
N VAL A 635 0.18 2.82 -17.68
CA VAL A 635 0.00 1.53 -18.37
C VAL A 635 -1.29 0.84 -17.90
N VAL A 636 -1.57 0.82 -16.60
CA VAL A 636 -2.80 0.22 -16.04
C VAL A 636 -4.05 0.95 -16.53
N ARG A 637 -4.02 2.28 -16.70
CA ARG A 637 -5.14 3.04 -17.26
C ARG A 637 -5.41 2.65 -18.71
N GLU A 638 -4.36 2.57 -19.53
CA GLU A 638 -4.50 2.18 -20.94
C GLU A 638 -5.01 0.74 -21.08
N ILE A 639 -4.54 -0.20 -20.25
CA ILE A 639 -5.14 -1.55 -20.18
C ILE A 639 -6.65 -1.46 -19.94
N GLY A 640 -7.08 -0.74 -18.90
CA GLY A 640 -8.49 -0.58 -18.56
C GLY A 640 -9.30 0.02 -19.71
N ARG A 641 -8.77 1.07 -20.34
CA ARG A 641 -9.38 1.77 -21.47
C ARG A 641 -9.60 0.85 -22.67
N HIS A 642 -8.60 0.08 -23.05
CA HIS A 642 -8.69 -0.82 -24.21
C HIS A 642 -9.54 -2.08 -23.94
N ILE A 643 -9.66 -2.52 -22.69
CA ILE A 643 -10.67 -3.52 -22.29
C ILE A 643 -12.08 -2.94 -22.48
N VAL A 644 -12.30 -1.69 -22.05
CA VAL A 644 -13.59 -0.99 -22.22
C VAL A 644 -13.92 -0.78 -23.70
N PHE A 645 -12.96 -0.38 -24.52
CA PHE A 645 -13.17 -0.27 -25.98
C PHE A 645 -13.42 -1.63 -26.64
N GLY A 646 -12.87 -2.71 -26.09
CA GLY A 646 -12.95 -4.05 -26.70
C GLY A 646 -12.00 -4.20 -27.89
N ASP A 647 -11.03 -3.30 -28.01
CA ASP A 647 -9.95 -3.34 -28.99
C ASP A 647 -8.62 -3.79 -28.37
N PHE A 648 -8.63 -4.24 -27.10
CA PHE A 648 -7.45 -4.65 -26.33
C PHE A 648 -6.46 -5.50 -27.10
N LYS A 649 -6.91 -6.54 -27.82
CA LYS A 649 -6.02 -7.41 -28.60
C LYS A 649 -5.28 -6.62 -29.68
N ALA A 650 -6.00 -5.85 -30.50
CA ALA A 650 -5.41 -5.05 -31.58
C ALA A 650 -4.49 -3.93 -31.05
N TRP A 651 -4.88 -3.27 -29.96
CA TRP A 651 -4.05 -2.28 -29.29
C TRP A 651 -2.74 -2.89 -28.80
N ARG A 652 -2.83 -3.97 -28.02
CA ARG A 652 -1.69 -4.68 -27.43
C ARG A 652 -0.68 -5.13 -28.48
N GLU A 653 -1.16 -5.68 -29.59
CA GLU A 653 -0.34 -6.11 -30.73
C GLU A 653 0.27 -4.94 -31.51
N GLY A 654 -0.42 -3.79 -31.53
CA GLY A 654 -0.02 -2.58 -32.25
C GLY A 654 1.05 -1.73 -31.54
N LEU A 655 1.36 -1.99 -30.27
CA LEU A 655 2.40 -1.27 -29.53
C LEU A 655 3.80 -1.52 -30.12
N GLU A 656 4.66 -0.49 -30.13
CA GLU A 656 5.99 -0.57 -30.75
C GLU A 656 6.88 -1.65 -30.13
N ALA A 657 6.94 -1.75 -28.80
CA ALA A 657 7.71 -2.82 -28.16
C ALA A 657 7.10 -4.19 -28.44
N SER A 658 5.77 -4.31 -28.58
CA SER A 658 5.12 -5.58 -28.99
C SER A 658 5.55 -5.98 -30.40
N LYS A 659 5.59 -5.05 -31.36
CA LYS A 659 6.08 -5.31 -32.72
C LYS A 659 7.53 -5.80 -32.71
N GLU A 660 8.39 -5.15 -31.91
CA GLU A 660 9.79 -5.56 -31.75
C GLU A 660 9.91 -6.95 -31.12
N GLN A 661 9.16 -7.23 -30.06
CA GLN A 661 9.18 -8.55 -29.41
C GLN A 661 8.76 -9.68 -30.37
N LEU A 662 7.77 -9.42 -31.24
CA LEU A 662 7.28 -10.40 -32.21
C LEU A 662 8.16 -10.49 -33.48
N SER A 663 9.10 -9.56 -33.69
CA SER A 663 9.89 -9.43 -34.92
C SER A 663 10.80 -10.63 -35.21
N ILE A 664 11.13 -11.42 -34.18
CA ILE A 664 11.91 -12.65 -34.33
C ILE A 664 11.19 -13.72 -35.16
N LEU A 665 9.86 -13.68 -35.21
CA LEU A 665 9.06 -14.62 -35.97
C LEU A 665 8.74 -14.08 -37.38
N ALA A 666 8.75 -14.97 -38.36
CA ALA A 666 8.14 -14.74 -39.66
C ALA A 666 6.63 -14.46 -39.52
N GLU A 667 6.02 -13.81 -40.50
CA GLU A 667 4.63 -13.32 -40.40
C GLU A 667 3.60 -14.43 -40.15
N ASP A 668 3.71 -15.56 -40.84
CA ASP A 668 2.86 -16.74 -40.63
C ASP A 668 3.01 -17.31 -39.20
N LYS A 669 4.24 -17.29 -38.68
CA LYS A 669 4.57 -17.74 -37.32
C LYS A 669 4.14 -16.75 -36.24
N ARG A 670 4.15 -15.45 -36.53
CA ARG A 670 3.56 -14.42 -35.65
C ARG A 670 2.07 -14.66 -35.44
N ASN A 671 1.34 -14.92 -36.52
CA ASN A 671 -0.09 -15.23 -36.42
C ASN A 671 -0.34 -16.50 -35.58
N ALA A 672 0.50 -17.53 -35.75
CA ALA A 672 0.43 -18.74 -34.93
C ALA A 672 0.77 -18.49 -33.43
N TRP A 673 1.59 -17.49 -33.11
CA TRP A 673 1.81 -17.07 -31.72
C TRP A 673 0.56 -16.39 -31.12
N LEU A 674 -0.09 -15.52 -31.88
CA LEU A 674 -1.23 -14.74 -31.42
C LEU A 674 -2.52 -15.56 -31.30
N GLU A 675 -2.67 -16.62 -32.09
CA GLU A 675 -3.83 -17.50 -32.04
C GLU A 675 -3.64 -18.67 -31.05
N PRO A 676 -4.67 -19.08 -30.30
CA PRO A 676 -4.59 -20.22 -29.41
C PRO A 676 -4.37 -21.53 -30.19
N VAL A 677 -3.57 -22.44 -29.63
CA VAL A 677 -3.44 -23.80 -30.16
C VAL A 677 -4.60 -24.67 -29.66
N PRO A 678 -4.89 -25.83 -30.30
CA PRO A 678 -5.93 -26.73 -29.83
C PRO A 678 -5.76 -27.12 -28.35
N GLU A 679 -6.87 -27.16 -27.60
CA GLU A 679 -6.86 -27.56 -26.19
C GLU A 679 -6.23 -28.96 -26.01
N VAL A 680 -5.33 -29.10 -25.05
CA VAL A 680 -4.82 -30.41 -24.63
C VAL A 680 -5.78 -30.99 -23.60
N VAL A 681 -6.45 -32.08 -23.95
CA VAL A 681 -7.39 -32.78 -23.06
C VAL A 681 -6.76 -34.07 -22.54
N LEU A 682 -6.64 -34.19 -21.22
CA LEU A 682 -6.14 -35.39 -20.56
C LEU A 682 -7.26 -36.04 -19.76
N SER A 683 -7.51 -37.33 -20.01
CA SER A 683 -8.29 -38.16 -19.08
C SER A 683 -7.39 -38.51 -17.91
N VAL A 684 -7.82 -38.14 -16.71
CA VAL A 684 -7.06 -38.38 -15.47
C VAL A 684 -7.81 -39.35 -14.59
N GLN A 685 -7.06 -40.24 -13.94
CA GLN A 685 -7.62 -41.07 -12.89
C GLN A 685 -7.64 -40.25 -11.61
N ALA A 686 -8.84 -40.00 -11.06
CA ALA A 686 -8.98 -39.29 -9.80
C ALA A 686 -8.10 -39.95 -8.73
N GLN A 687 -7.12 -39.21 -8.22
CA GLN A 687 -6.31 -39.66 -7.10
C GLN A 687 -7.22 -39.73 -5.88
N LYS A 688 -7.30 -40.90 -5.23
CA LYS A 688 -8.16 -41.11 -4.05
C LYS A 688 -7.40 -41.83 -2.94
N GLY A 689 -7.81 -41.60 -1.70
CA GLY A 689 -7.31 -42.35 -0.54
C GLY A 689 -5.81 -42.12 -0.31
N ALA A 690 -4.99 -43.17 -0.41
CA ALA A 690 -3.56 -43.10 -0.10
C ALA A 690 -2.77 -42.23 -1.10
N GLU A 691 -3.12 -42.28 -2.40
CA GLU A 691 -2.42 -41.52 -3.44
C GLU A 691 -2.66 -40.02 -3.31
N ALA A 692 -3.90 -39.61 -3.03
CA ALA A 692 -4.25 -38.21 -2.80
C ALA A 692 -3.54 -37.63 -1.55
N ARG A 693 -3.46 -38.43 -0.49
CA ARG A 693 -2.73 -38.05 0.74
C ARG A 693 -1.24 -37.91 0.49
N GLN A 694 -0.64 -38.78 -0.32
CA GLN A 694 0.77 -38.68 -0.69
C GLN A 694 1.05 -37.41 -1.53
N ALA A 695 0.25 -37.14 -2.56
CA ALA A 695 0.40 -35.93 -3.38
C ALA A 695 0.27 -34.64 -2.57
N THR A 696 -0.61 -34.64 -1.56
CA THR A 696 -0.76 -33.53 -0.60
C THR A 696 0.51 -33.31 0.20
N VAL A 697 1.10 -34.37 0.76
CA VAL A 697 2.33 -34.29 1.56
C VAL A 697 3.50 -33.82 0.71
N ASP A 698 3.61 -34.28 -0.54
CA ASP A 698 4.68 -33.87 -1.45
C ASP A 698 4.57 -32.37 -1.80
N ALA A 699 3.36 -31.87 -2.06
CA ALA A 699 3.11 -30.44 -2.28
C ALA A 699 3.49 -29.58 -1.07
N ILE A 700 3.14 -30.05 0.13
CA ILE A 700 3.50 -29.39 1.38
C ILE A 700 5.03 -29.33 1.54
N LYS A 701 5.73 -30.45 1.33
CA LYS A 701 7.19 -30.50 1.42
C LYS A 701 7.88 -29.55 0.45
N ARG A 702 7.36 -29.41 -0.78
CA ARG A 702 7.90 -28.42 -1.73
C ARG A 702 7.71 -26.99 -1.21
N ILE A 703 6.48 -26.63 -0.81
CA ILE A 703 6.19 -25.28 -0.27
C ILE A 703 7.07 -24.97 0.94
N VAL A 704 7.26 -25.94 1.83
CA VAL A 704 8.09 -25.82 3.02
C VAL A 704 9.56 -25.66 2.65
N GLY A 705 10.05 -26.40 1.65
CA GLY A 705 11.41 -26.24 1.13
C GLY A 705 11.65 -24.85 0.52
N GLU A 706 10.70 -24.34 -0.28
CA GLU A 706 10.75 -22.98 -0.85
C GLU A 706 10.77 -21.91 0.26
N ALA A 707 9.85 -22.02 1.23
CA ALA A 707 9.80 -21.12 2.38
C ALA A 707 11.11 -21.17 3.19
N ARG A 708 11.66 -22.35 3.45
CA ARG A 708 12.92 -22.52 4.19
C ARG A 708 14.08 -21.82 3.48
N ALA A 709 14.18 -22.01 2.16
CA ALA A 709 15.21 -21.35 1.34
C ALA A 709 15.09 -19.82 1.43
N HIS A 710 13.88 -19.27 1.31
CA HIS A 710 13.63 -17.83 1.48
C HIS A 710 14.07 -17.32 2.86
N VAL A 711 13.72 -18.03 3.94
CA VAL A 711 14.13 -17.64 5.30
C VAL A 711 15.63 -17.71 5.47
N GLN A 712 16.26 -18.78 4.97
CA GLN A 712 17.70 -18.96 5.06
C GLN A 712 18.45 -17.86 4.30
N ASP A 713 17.95 -17.45 3.14
CA ASP A 713 18.57 -16.40 2.34
C ASP A 713 18.46 -15.01 2.98
N ILE A 714 17.29 -14.65 3.50
CA ILE A 714 17.03 -13.32 4.08
C ILE A 714 17.62 -13.20 5.48
N TYR A 715 17.39 -14.20 6.34
CA TYR A 715 17.63 -14.10 7.78
C TYR A 715 18.84 -14.91 8.27
N LYS A 716 19.47 -15.69 7.38
CA LYS A 716 20.65 -16.52 7.70
C LYS A 716 20.42 -17.45 8.90
N VAL A 717 19.20 -17.94 9.07
CA VAL A 717 18.82 -18.88 10.14
C VAL A 717 19.45 -20.25 9.89
N ASP A 718 20.05 -20.84 10.94
CA ASP A 718 20.54 -22.21 10.90
C ASP A 718 19.42 -23.20 11.30
N PHE A 719 18.95 -23.97 10.33
CA PHE A 719 17.90 -24.98 10.50
C PHE A 719 18.41 -26.34 11.00
N SER A 720 19.65 -26.42 11.51
CA SER A 720 20.21 -27.66 12.00
C SER A 720 19.50 -28.18 13.28
N PRO A 721 19.35 -29.51 13.44
CA PRO A 721 18.85 -30.08 14.70
C PRO A 721 19.70 -29.70 15.92
N ASP A 722 21.00 -29.44 15.72
CA ASP A 722 21.90 -28.99 16.79
C ASP A 722 21.60 -27.55 17.22
N ARG A 723 21.28 -26.64 16.29
CA ARG A 723 20.83 -25.28 16.62
C ARG A 723 19.53 -25.31 17.41
N ALA A 724 18.56 -26.13 17.01
CA ALA A 724 17.32 -26.33 17.77
C ALA A 724 17.62 -26.80 19.21
N ARG A 725 18.52 -27.78 19.38
CA ARG A 725 18.93 -28.24 20.71
C ARG A 725 19.58 -27.14 21.55
N GLN A 726 20.47 -26.34 20.97
CA GLN A 726 21.12 -25.21 21.64
C GLN A 726 20.11 -24.16 22.10
N LEU A 727 19.18 -23.76 21.21
CA LEU A 727 18.12 -22.81 21.52
C LEU A 727 17.19 -23.34 22.62
N GLY A 728 16.87 -24.64 22.61
CA GLY A 728 16.11 -25.28 23.68
C GLY A 728 16.80 -25.20 25.05
N GLU A 729 18.11 -25.39 25.11
CA GLU A 729 18.87 -25.21 26.36
C GLU A 729 18.98 -23.73 26.79
N MET A 730 19.13 -22.81 25.84
CA MET A 730 19.10 -21.37 26.10
C MET A 730 17.73 -20.94 26.65
N GLN A 731 16.63 -21.42 26.08
CA GLN A 731 15.27 -21.17 26.58
C GLN A 731 15.11 -21.63 28.03
N LYS A 732 15.52 -22.86 28.36
CA LYS A 732 15.47 -23.40 29.73
C LYS A 732 16.32 -22.57 30.71
N THR A 733 17.43 -22.00 30.24
CA THR A 733 18.32 -21.15 31.02
C THR A 733 17.67 -19.79 31.29
N LEU A 734 17.16 -19.13 30.24
CA LEU A 734 16.45 -17.85 30.36
C LEU A 734 15.21 -17.95 31.26
N ILE A 735 14.45 -19.05 31.18
CA ILE A 735 13.30 -19.29 32.10
C ILE A 735 13.77 -19.35 33.57
N ARG A 736 14.90 -20.00 33.84
CA ARG A 736 15.47 -20.08 35.20
C ARG A 736 15.94 -18.72 35.67
N GLU A 737 16.62 -17.96 34.82
CA GLU A 737 17.11 -16.60 35.12
C GLU A 737 15.95 -15.63 35.39
N ILE A 738 14.90 -15.63 34.56
CA ILE A 738 13.70 -14.80 34.78
C ILE A 738 13.03 -15.12 36.12
N LYS A 739 12.95 -16.41 36.48
CA LYS A 739 12.35 -16.84 37.76
C LYS A 739 13.21 -16.45 38.97
N ALA A 740 14.53 -16.48 38.81
CA ALA A 740 15.48 -16.18 39.88
C ALA A 740 15.72 -14.68 40.07
N ASN A 741 15.48 -13.86 39.05
CA ASN A 741 15.72 -12.43 39.12
C ASN A 741 14.68 -11.73 40.01
N SER A 742 15.07 -10.68 40.72
CA SER A 742 14.21 -9.88 41.60
C SER A 742 13.92 -8.47 41.07
N GLN A 743 14.66 -8.00 40.06
CA GLN A 743 14.44 -6.68 39.44
C GLN A 743 13.54 -6.79 38.21
N GLU A 744 12.53 -5.92 38.11
CA GLU A 744 11.56 -5.94 37.00
C GLU A 744 12.17 -5.58 35.64
N ASP A 745 13.09 -4.61 35.60
CA ASP A 745 13.71 -4.17 34.35
C ASP A 745 14.57 -5.27 33.72
N GLU A 746 15.36 -5.97 34.54
CA GLU A 746 16.15 -7.12 34.08
C GLU A 746 15.27 -8.31 33.69
N LYS A 747 14.15 -8.55 34.40
CA LYS A 747 13.15 -9.55 33.96
C LYS A 747 12.54 -9.20 32.61
N ARG A 748 12.31 -7.92 32.35
CA ARG A 748 11.73 -7.43 31.09
C ARG A 748 12.72 -7.66 29.94
N GLU A 749 14.00 -7.35 30.14
CA GLU A 749 15.06 -7.59 29.17
C GLU A 749 15.26 -9.09 28.88
N LEU A 750 15.35 -9.90 29.93
CA LEU A 750 15.41 -11.36 29.81
C LEU A 750 14.16 -11.93 29.12
N GLY A 751 12.98 -11.32 29.36
CA GLY A 751 11.73 -11.65 28.69
C GLY A 751 11.73 -11.35 27.19
N VAL A 752 12.32 -10.22 26.76
CA VAL A 752 12.54 -9.91 25.33
C VAL A 752 13.45 -10.96 24.70
N ARG A 753 14.58 -11.27 25.36
CA ARG A 753 15.56 -12.24 24.87
C ARG A 753 14.96 -13.65 24.77
N LYS A 754 14.16 -14.06 25.75
CA LYS A 754 13.38 -15.30 25.71
C LYS A 754 12.42 -15.33 24.54
N ARG A 755 11.70 -14.24 24.24
CA ARG A 755 10.77 -14.19 23.09
C ARG A 755 11.49 -14.41 21.76
N SER A 756 12.67 -13.83 21.59
CA SER A 756 13.49 -14.03 20.38
C SER A 756 13.98 -15.48 20.27
N VAL A 757 14.48 -16.07 21.36
CA VAL A 757 14.91 -17.48 21.39
C VAL A 757 13.73 -18.45 21.16
N ASP A 758 12.57 -18.19 21.77
CA ASP A 758 11.35 -18.99 21.57
C ASP A 758 10.88 -18.94 20.12
N ALA A 759 10.98 -17.78 19.47
CA ALA A 759 10.62 -17.58 18.09
C ALA A 759 11.58 -18.31 17.14
N GLU A 760 12.89 -18.18 17.34
CA GLU A 760 13.88 -18.90 16.52
C GLU A 760 13.74 -20.42 16.68
N LEU A 761 13.52 -20.92 17.89
CA LEU A 761 13.32 -22.34 18.16
C LEU A 761 12.05 -22.87 17.46
N ARG A 762 10.92 -22.17 17.62
CA ARG A 762 9.64 -22.56 16.99
C ARG A 762 9.71 -22.53 15.47
N LEU A 763 10.44 -21.58 14.91
CA LEU A 763 10.70 -21.50 13.48
C LEU A 763 11.41 -22.78 13.00
N ILE A 764 12.53 -23.12 13.62
CA ILE A 764 13.33 -24.29 13.21
C ILE A 764 12.56 -25.60 13.43
N GLU A 765 11.93 -25.78 14.59
CA GLU A 765 11.11 -26.97 14.88
C GLU A 765 9.93 -27.12 13.94
N GLY A 766 9.29 -26.01 13.56
CA GLY A 766 8.16 -26.00 12.63
C GLY A 766 8.55 -26.47 11.23
N PHE A 767 9.67 -25.97 10.70
CA PHE A 767 10.21 -26.47 9.42
C PHE A 767 10.56 -27.95 9.48
N ILE A 768 11.24 -28.42 10.53
CA ILE A 768 11.59 -29.84 10.70
C ILE A 768 10.32 -30.73 10.75
N GLN A 769 9.28 -30.30 11.47
CA GLN A 769 8.03 -31.05 11.58
C GLN A 769 7.28 -31.14 10.25
N LEU A 770 7.22 -30.03 9.48
CA LEU A 770 6.58 -30.03 8.17
C LEU A 770 7.36 -30.85 7.14
N GLU A 771 8.70 -30.81 7.17
CA GLU A 771 9.56 -31.62 6.29
C GLU A 771 9.46 -33.13 6.59
N SER A 772 9.21 -33.49 7.85
CA SER A 772 9.05 -34.88 8.29
C SER A 772 7.61 -35.42 8.18
N ALA A 773 6.67 -34.61 7.68
CA ALA A 773 5.29 -35.04 7.47
C ALA A 773 5.21 -36.26 6.54
N SER A 774 4.33 -37.21 6.89
CA SER A 774 3.99 -38.38 6.09
C SER A 774 2.45 -38.49 5.96
N PRO A 775 1.93 -39.24 4.97
CA PRO A 775 0.48 -39.33 4.70
C PRO A 775 -0.36 -39.77 5.89
N ASP A 776 0.24 -40.48 6.84
CA ASP A 776 -0.42 -41.06 8.00
C ASP A 776 -0.01 -40.40 9.34
N SER A 777 1.00 -39.51 9.36
CA SER A 777 1.58 -39.01 10.61
C SER A 777 1.02 -37.68 11.12
N LEU A 778 0.36 -36.89 10.28
CA LEU A 778 -0.20 -35.58 10.66
C LEU A 778 -1.55 -35.36 9.98
N LYS A 779 -2.56 -34.93 10.75
CA LYS A 779 -3.85 -34.54 10.15
C LYS A 779 -3.69 -33.21 9.40
N PRO A 780 -4.53 -32.92 8.39
CA PRO A 780 -4.51 -31.64 7.68
C PRO A 780 -4.49 -30.41 8.60
N GLN A 781 -5.28 -30.42 9.67
CA GLN A 781 -5.27 -29.39 10.71
C GLN A 781 -3.88 -29.30 11.38
N ASP A 782 -3.29 -30.41 11.83
CA ASP A 782 -1.96 -30.38 12.46
C ASP A 782 -0.90 -29.74 11.54
N ILE A 783 -0.95 -30.01 10.24
CA ILE A 783 -0.03 -29.44 9.24
C ILE A 783 -0.25 -27.94 9.10
N LEU A 784 -1.49 -27.49 8.92
CA LEU A 784 -1.82 -26.07 8.90
C LEU A 784 -1.32 -25.41 10.21
N SER A 785 -1.29 -26.17 11.31
CA SER A 785 -0.99 -25.62 12.65
C SER A 785 0.44 -25.28 12.79
N ILE A 786 1.24 -26.24 12.35
CA ILE A 786 2.67 -26.10 12.33
C ILE A 786 3.01 -24.97 11.36
N ALA A 787 2.38 -24.89 10.17
CA ALA A 787 2.61 -23.82 9.21
C ALA A 787 2.30 -22.42 9.77
N ALA A 788 1.13 -22.24 10.39
CA ALA A 788 0.71 -20.98 11.02
C ALA A 788 1.65 -20.57 12.18
N LYS A 789 2.01 -21.52 13.05
CA LYS A 789 2.96 -21.28 14.15
C LYS A 789 4.35 -20.92 13.65
N THR A 790 4.82 -21.58 12.59
CA THR A 790 6.12 -21.31 11.94
C THR A 790 6.14 -19.90 11.36
N LYS A 791 5.07 -19.50 10.65
CA LYS A 791 4.90 -18.14 10.11
C LYS A 791 4.92 -17.08 11.21
N SER A 792 4.15 -17.30 12.27
CA SER A 792 4.11 -16.41 13.43
C SER A 792 5.49 -16.20 14.05
N ALA A 793 6.21 -17.29 14.28
CA ALA A 793 7.52 -17.26 14.91
C ALA A 793 8.49 -16.40 14.10
N MET A 794 8.40 -16.45 12.78
CA MET A 794 9.18 -15.57 11.91
C MET A 794 8.78 -14.09 12.02
N GLY A 795 7.48 -13.77 12.11
CA GLY A 795 7.02 -12.38 12.30
C GLY A 795 7.60 -11.73 13.57
N VAL A 796 7.84 -12.53 14.61
CA VAL A 796 8.52 -12.10 15.84
C VAL A 796 10.01 -11.83 15.62
N LEU A 797 10.67 -12.57 14.72
CA LEU A 797 12.10 -12.41 14.41
C LEU A 797 12.38 -11.26 13.44
N SER A 798 11.49 -11.03 12.47
CA SER A 798 11.70 -10.05 11.39
C SER A 798 11.24 -8.63 11.74
N GLY A 799 10.32 -8.47 12.70
CA GLY A 799 9.69 -7.18 13.00
C GLY A 799 8.83 -6.61 11.85
N LEU A 800 8.59 -7.40 10.79
CA LEU A 800 7.82 -7.04 9.60
C LEU A 800 6.87 -8.20 9.26
N GLU A 801 5.59 -7.91 9.03
CA GLU A 801 4.56 -8.90 8.66
C GLU A 801 4.76 -9.52 7.25
N GLN A 802 5.67 -8.97 6.44
CA GLN A 802 5.62 -9.16 4.98
C GLN A 802 6.42 -10.30 4.32
N PRO A 803 7.35 -11.06 4.92
CA PRO A 803 7.94 -12.16 4.19
C PRO A 803 7.10 -13.41 4.40
N MET A 804 6.80 -14.14 3.32
CA MET A 804 6.19 -15.47 3.26
C MET A 804 4.67 -15.56 3.30
N ARG A 805 4.10 -15.30 2.12
CA ARG A 805 2.85 -15.91 1.65
C ARG A 805 2.99 -17.39 1.28
N ASP A 806 4.21 -17.94 1.33
CA ASP A 806 4.50 -19.30 0.88
C ASP A 806 3.81 -20.34 1.75
N LEU A 807 3.93 -20.24 3.08
CA LEU A 807 3.24 -21.15 4.01
C LEU A 807 1.70 -21.00 3.95
N ASP A 808 1.18 -19.83 3.57
CA ASP A 808 -0.27 -19.62 3.35
C ASP A 808 -0.79 -20.45 2.17
N GLN A 809 0.08 -20.90 1.26
CA GLN A 809 -0.33 -21.74 0.14
C GLN A 809 -0.63 -23.19 0.57
N ILE A 810 -0.24 -23.63 1.77
CA ILE A 810 -0.52 -24.99 2.27
C ILE A 810 -2.03 -25.25 2.34
N GLU A 811 -2.84 -24.24 2.68
CA GLU A 811 -4.31 -24.34 2.66
C GLU A 811 -4.85 -24.57 1.24
N LYS A 812 -4.25 -23.89 0.25
CA LYS A 812 -4.59 -24.08 -1.16
C LYS A 812 -4.27 -25.49 -1.64
N VAL A 813 -3.28 -26.17 -1.05
CA VAL A 813 -2.98 -27.57 -1.36
C VAL A 813 -4.17 -28.46 -1.02
N PHE A 814 -4.71 -28.35 0.19
CA PHE A 814 -5.82 -29.19 0.62
C PHE A 814 -7.10 -28.92 -0.19
N THR A 815 -7.42 -27.66 -0.45
CA THR A 815 -8.58 -27.29 -1.26
C THR A 815 -8.42 -27.72 -2.72
N THR A 816 -7.23 -27.58 -3.30
CA THR A 816 -6.95 -28.03 -4.68
C THR A 816 -6.96 -29.56 -4.78
N GLN A 817 -6.41 -30.27 -3.79
CA GLN A 817 -6.46 -31.72 -3.75
C GLN A 817 -7.91 -32.23 -3.64
N ALA A 818 -8.72 -31.63 -2.77
CA ALA A 818 -10.14 -31.98 -2.64
C ALA A 818 -10.90 -31.81 -3.97
N LYS A 819 -10.55 -30.79 -4.77
CA LYS A 819 -11.08 -30.65 -6.14
C LYS A 819 -10.63 -31.80 -7.02
N LEU A 820 -9.33 -32.10 -7.05
CA LEU A 820 -8.70 -33.16 -7.86
C LEU A 820 -9.23 -34.56 -7.57
N GLU A 821 -9.66 -34.86 -6.34
CA GLU A 821 -10.31 -36.13 -5.98
C GLU A 821 -11.62 -36.41 -6.76
N THR A 822 -12.19 -35.38 -7.38
CA THR A 822 -13.42 -35.45 -8.18
C THR A 822 -13.20 -35.23 -9.68
N VAL A 823 -11.97 -34.96 -10.12
CA VAL A 823 -11.64 -34.65 -11.52
C VAL A 823 -11.48 -35.94 -12.32
N ALA A 824 -12.10 -35.98 -13.50
CA ALA A 824 -11.93 -37.05 -14.49
C ALA A 824 -11.21 -36.54 -15.76
N VAL A 825 -11.23 -35.24 -16.02
CA VAL A 825 -10.67 -34.60 -17.21
C VAL A 825 -9.97 -33.29 -16.85
N LEU A 826 -8.72 -33.15 -17.30
CA LEU A 826 -8.00 -31.88 -17.32
C LEU A 826 -7.98 -31.31 -18.74
N ARG A 827 -8.15 -29.98 -18.83
CA ARG A 827 -8.06 -29.24 -20.08
C ARG A 827 -7.00 -28.17 -19.95
N ALA A 828 -5.98 -28.20 -20.80
CA ALA A 828 -5.00 -27.13 -20.89
C ALA A 828 -5.19 -26.29 -22.15
N TYR A 829 -5.12 -24.97 -22.00
CA TYR A 829 -5.32 -24.01 -23.08
C TYR A 829 -4.41 -22.79 -22.88
N ASP A 830 -4.02 -22.14 -23.99
CA ASP A 830 -3.32 -20.87 -23.96
C ASP A 830 -4.27 -19.71 -24.19
N SER A 831 -4.01 -18.59 -23.53
CA SER A 831 -4.86 -17.40 -23.63
C SER A 831 -4.03 -16.12 -23.55
N ASP A 832 -4.53 -15.10 -24.23
CA ASP A 832 -4.11 -13.72 -24.18
C ASP A 832 -5.20 -12.80 -23.60
N ASP A 833 -6.24 -13.39 -23.01
CA ASP A 833 -7.35 -12.67 -22.39
C ASP A 833 -6.83 -11.79 -21.23
N PRO A 834 -7.17 -10.48 -21.21
CA PRO A 834 -6.66 -9.56 -20.20
C PRO A 834 -7.08 -9.94 -18.78
N VAL A 835 -8.26 -10.54 -18.58
CA VAL A 835 -8.73 -10.96 -17.25
C VAL A 835 -7.90 -12.14 -16.76
N ALA A 836 -7.65 -13.13 -17.63
CA ALA A 836 -6.80 -14.27 -17.32
C ALA A 836 -5.36 -13.84 -16.96
N LEU A 837 -4.80 -12.88 -17.70
CA LEU A 837 -3.47 -12.31 -17.46
C LEU A 837 -3.41 -11.49 -16.17
N LEU A 838 -4.41 -10.65 -15.89
CA LEU A 838 -4.51 -9.88 -14.64
C LEU A 838 -4.70 -10.77 -13.41
N LYS A 839 -5.26 -11.97 -13.58
CA LYS A 839 -5.42 -12.96 -12.51
C LYS A 839 -4.19 -13.85 -12.31
N ALA A 840 -3.12 -13.68 -13.10
CA ALA A 840 -1.93 -14.54 -13.10
C ALA A 840 -1.35 -14.77 -11.69
N GLY A 841 -1.32 -13.74 -10.85
CA GLY A 841 -0.78 -13.81 -9.48
C GLY A 841 -1.78 -14.15 -8.37
N ILE A 842 -3.01 -14.59 -8.67
CA ILE A 842 -4.04 -14.94 -7.66
C ILE A 842 -4.40 -16.43 -7.68
N GLU A 843 -4.64 -16.96 -8.88
CA GLU A 843 -5.11 -18.32 -9.12
C GLU A 843 -4.10 -19.08 -9.99
N PRO A 844 -3.84 -20.38 -9.75
CA PRO A 844 -4.29 -21.19 -8.62
C PRO A 844 -3.48 -20.95 -7.32
N ARG A 845 -2.27 -20.39 -7.44
CA ARG A 845 -1.37 -20.03 -6.34
C ARG A 845 -1.22 -18.51 -6.31
N GLU A 846 -1.24 -17.91 -5.12
CA GLU A 846 -1.00 -16.46 -5.04
C GLU A 846 0.51 -16.19 -5.11
N THR A 847 0.89 -15.18 -5.88
CA THR A 847 2.30 -14.81 -6.07
C THR A 847 2.55 -13.39 -5.58
N CYS A 848 3.80 -12.95 -5.69
CA CYS A 848 4.19 -11.58 -5.39
C CYS A 848 3.62 -10.54 -6.38
N GLN A 849 3.00 -10.97 -7.48
CA GLN A 849 2.38 -10.13 -8.52
C GLN A 849 0.84 -10.16 -8.43
N SER A 850 0.31 -9.85 -7.24
CA SER A 850 -1.13 -9.91 -6.93
C SER A 850 -1.75 -8.51 -6.96
N TRP A 851 -2.86 -8.34 -7.69
CA TRP A 851 -3.66 -7.10 -7.66
C TRP A 851 -4.34 -6.85 -6.30
N ARG A 852 -4.32 -7.82 -5.38
CA ARG A 852 -4.82 -7.67 -4.01
C ARG A 852 -3.76 -7.12 -3.05
N GLY A 853 -2.55 -6.81 -3.53
CA GLY A 853 -1.51 -6.18 -2.72
C GLY A 853 -0.19 -6.95 -2.68
N GLY A 854 0.29 -7.48 -3.80
CA GLY A 854 1.61 -8.13 -3.90
C GLY A 854 2.78 -7.14 -3.93
N ALA A 855 3.96 -7.55 -3.46
CA ALA A 855 5.16 -6.71 -3.40
C ALA A 855 5.73 -6.30 -4.78
N PHE A 856 5.42 -7.07 -5.82
CA PHE A 856 5.81 -6.82 -7.22
C PHE A 856 4.59 -6.65 -8.13
N ASN A 857 3.46 -6.20 -7.58
CA ASN A 857 2.24 -5.89 -8.33
C ASN A 857 2.45 -4.95 -9.53
N TYR A 858 3.43 -4.04 -9.46
CA TYR A 858 3.79 -3.11 -10.54
C TYR A 858 4.44 -3.80 -11.75
N CYS A 859 4.83 -5.07 -11.61
CA CYS A 859 5.29 -5.92 -12.72
C CYS A 859 4.15 -6.67 -13.42
N LEU A 860 2.97 -6.79 -12.78
CA LEU A 860 1.82 -7.50 -13.35
C LEU A 860 1.36 -6.91 -14.70
N PRO A 861 1.34 -5.58 -14.92
CA PRO A 861 0.96 -5.00 -16.20
C PRO A 861 1.79 -5.52 -17.38
N ALA A 862 3.07 -5.84 -17.19
CA ALA A 862 3.93 -6.38 -18.25
C ALA A 862 3.35 -7.67 -18.87
N TYR A 863 2.76 -8.55 -18.06
CA TYR A 863 2.09 -9.77 -18.54
C TYR A 863 0.88 -9.47 -19.42
N VAL A 864 0.28 -8.31 -19.23
CA VAL A 864 -0.95 -7.88 -19.89
C VAL A 864 -0.64 -7.12 -21.18
N VAL A 865 0.28 -6.15 -21.14
CA VAL A 865 0.55 -5.26 -22.29
C VAL A 865 1.51 -5.81 -23.33
N ASP A 866 2.37 -6.77 -22.98
CA ASP A 866 3.37 -7.27 -23.93
C ASP A 866 2.83 -8.43 -24.74
N ALA A 867 2.70 -8.26 -26.06
CA ALA A 867 2.15 -9.29 -26.95
C ALA A 867 2.98 -10.58 -27.00
N ASN A 868 4.23 -10.55 -26.56
CA ASN A 868 5.09 -11.72 -26.46
C ASN A 868 4.79 -12.64 -25.27
N LYS A 869 3.73 -12.36 -24.49
CA LYS A 869 3.37 -13.14 -23.31
C LYS A 869 2.00 -13.80 -23.45
N ARG A 870 1.87 -15.04 -23.00
CA ARG A 870 0.60 -15.76 -22.95
C ARG A 870 0.49 -16.51 -21.64
N VAL A 871 -0.74 -16.69 -21.15
CA VAL A 871 -1.01 -17.52 -19.98
C VAL A 871 -1.45 -18.90 -20.44
N PHE A 872 -0.84 -19.94 -19.89
CA PHE A 872 -1.19 -21.33 -20.11
C PHE A 872 -1.91 -21.82 -18.86
N ASN A 873 -3.20 -22.11 -18.97
CA ASN A 873 -4.03 -22.57 -17.84
C ASN A 873 -4.36 -24.05 -17.99
N VAL A 874 -4.51 -24.72 -16.85
CA VAL A 874 -5.09 -26.07 -16.73
C VAL A 874 -6.34 -25.98 -15.88
N GLU A 875 -7.47 -26.42 -16.40
CA GLU A 875 -8.78 -26.41 -15.74
C GLU A 875 -9.38 -27.79 -15.59
N ASN A 876 -10.29 -27.93 -14.61
CA ASN A 876 -11.21 -29.08 -14.51
C ASN A 876 -12.49 -28.87 -15.34
N GLU A 877 -13.42 -29.84 -15.27
CA GLU A 877 -14.70 -29.80 -15.98
C GLU A 877 -15.63 -28.68 -15.51
N ARG A 878 -15.35 -28.11 -14.33
CA ARG A 878 -16.09 -26.98 -13.74
C ARG A 878 -15.48 -25.62 -14.10
N ARG A 879 -14.47 -25.58 -14.99
CA ARG A 879 -13.73 -24.36 -15.36
C ARG A 879 -12.97 -23.73 -14.18
N GLU A 880 -12.57 -24.54 -13.20
CA GLU A 880 -11.71 -24.07 -12.12
C GLU A 880 -10.25 -24.27 -12.53
N VAL A 881 -9.44 -23.21 -12.46
CA VAL A 881 -8.00 -23.26 -12.78
C VAL A 881 -7.25 -24.01 -11.67
N LEU A 882 -6.55 -25.09 -12.04
CA LEU A 882 -5.76 -25.96 -11.14
C LEU A 882 -4.24 -25.77 -11.33
N GLY A 883 -3.83 -25.29 -12.50
CA GLY A 883 -2.43 -25.05 -12.85
C GLY A 883 -2.32 -23.87 -13.80
N ARG A 884 -1.22 -23.13 -13.72
CA ARG A 884 -0.92 -21.99 -14.58
C ARG A 884 0.57 -21.89 -14.87
N ALA A 885 0.95 -21.48 -16.08
CA ALA A 885 2.30 -21.03 -16.39
C ALA A 885 2.24 -19.80 -17.30
N MET A 886 3.26 -18.95 -17.24
CA MET A 886 3.44 -17.88 -18.22
C MET A 886 4.40 -18.35 -19.31
N ALA A 887 4.02 -18.18 -20.57
CA ALA A 887 4.87 -18.43 -21.72
C ALA A 887 5.31 -17.11 -22.34
N LYS A 888 6.62 -16.94 -22.55
CA LYS A 888 7.22 -15.70 -23.07
C LYS A 888 7.99 -16.01 -24.35
N LEU A 889 7.56 -15.42 -25.47
CA LEU A 889 8.29 -15.47 -26.73
C LEU A 889 9.54 -14.59 -26.65
N THR A 890 10.68 -15.14 -27.03
CA THR A 890 11.97 -14.46 -27.10
C THR A 890 12.88 -15.13 -28.14
N HIS A 891 14.19 -14.87 -28.10
CA HIS A 891 15.21 -15.65 -28.78
C HIS A 891 16.38 -15.99 -27.87
N ILE A 892 17.03 -17.11 -28.17
CA ILE A 892 18.34 -17.46 -27.62
C ILE A 892 19.45 -17.21 -28.63
N GLN A 893 20.65 -16.97 -28.14
CA GLN A 893 21.84 -16.94 -28.98
C GLN A 893 22.37 -18.37 -29.17
N THR A 894 22.52 -18.80 -30.42
CA THR A 894 23.14 -20.08 -30.77
C THR A 894 24.67 -19.98 -30.70
N ASN A 895 25.36 -21.13 -30.68
CA ASN A 895 26.83 -21.17 -30.57
C ASN A 895 27.56 -20.44 -31.72
N ASP A 896 26.92 -20.30 -32.88
CA ASP A 896 27.39 -19.56 -34.06
C ASP A 896 26.93 -18.09 -34.05
N GLY A 897 26.33 -17.62 -32.96
CA GLY A 897 25.91 -16.24 -32.76
C GLY A 897 24.59 -15.85 -33.42
N GLN A 898 23.87 -16.80 -34.05
CA GLN A 898 22.56 -16.55 -34.65
C GLN A 898 21.45 -16.47 -33.59
N LYS A 899 20.35 -15.81 -33.95
CA LYS A 899 19.16 -15.71 -33.12
C LYS A 899 18.22 -16.86 -33.44
N GLN A 900 17.93 -17.69 -32.45
CA GLN A 900 16.94 -18.76 -32.58
C GLN A 900 15.68 -18.41 -31.79
N PRO A 901 14.48 -18.38 -32.41
CA PRO A 901 13.23 -18.14 -31.70
C PRO A 901 13.03 -19.15 -30.57
N ALA A 902 12.57 -18.68 -29.41
CA ALA A 902 12.44 -19.47 -28.20
C ALA A 902 11.16 -19.10 -27.44
N ILE A 903 10.50 -20.08 -26.85
CA ILE A 903 9.49 -19.87 -25.81
C ILE A 903 10.16 -20.14 -24.46
N LEU A 904 10.30 -19.10 -23.64
CA LEU A 904 10.66 -19.25 -22.24
C LEU A 904 9.39 -19.61 -21.45
N LEU A 905 9.35 -20.81 -20.90
CA LEU A 905 8.24 -21.25 -20.05
C LEU A 905 8.59 -20.98 -18.58
N GLU A 906 7.84 -20.07 -17.96
CA GLU A 906 7.94 -19.83 -16.52
C GLU A 906 7.47 -21.07 -15.71
N PRO A 907 7.84 -21.18 -14.42
CA PRO A 907 7.42 -22.30 -13.58
C PRO A 907 5.91 -22.52 -13.60
N VAL A 908 5.51 -23.80 -13.51
CA VAL A 908 4.10 -24.16 -13.36
C VAL A 908 3.66 -23.84 -11.93
N TYR A 909 2.83 -22.81 -11.83
CA TYR A 909 2.11 -22.42 -10.62
C TYR A 909 0.92 -23.34 -10.42
N THR A 910 1.03 -24.23 -9.45
CA THR A 910 -0.06 -25.08 -8.99
C THR A 910 0.04 -25.28 -7.49
N ALA A 911 -1.10 -25.54 -6.86
CA ALA A 911 -1.18 -25.95 -5.46
C ALA A 911 -1.15 -27.48 -5.29
N SER A 912 -0.97 -28.26 -6.37
CA SER A 912 -0.89 -29.73 -6.31
C SER A 912 0.31 -30.27 -7.08
N GLU A 913 0.95 -31.34 -6.58
CA GLU A 913 2.03 -32.06 -7.30
C GLU A 913 1.51 -33.08 -8.31
N THR A 914 0.27 -32.92 -8.79
CA THR A 914 -0.31 -33.86 -9.75
C THR A 914 0.46 -33.83 -11.07
N PRO A 915 1.15 -34.93 -11.48
CA PRO A 915 1.99 -34.93 -12.67
C PRO A 915 1.23 -34.53 -13.95
N ASP A 916 -0.06 -34.85 -14.03
CA ASP A 916 -0.87 -34.58 -15.22
C ASP A 916 -1.10 -33.08 -15.47
N ILE A 917 -1.09 -32.23 -14.43
CA ILE A 917 -1.14 -30.78 -14.58
C ILE A 917 0.11 -30.31 -15.34
N TYR A 918 1.29 -30.76 -14.90
CA TYR A 918 2.56 -30.45 -15.57
C TYR A 918 2.61 -31.03 -16.99
N ARG A 919 2.17 -32.28 -17.20
CA ARG A 919 2.10 -32.88 -18.54
C ARG A 919 1.20 -32.06 -19.47
N ALA A 920 0.06 -31.58 -18.98
CA ALA A 920 -0.85 -30.76 -19.78
C ALA A 920 -0.20 -29.44 -20.23
N ILE A 921 0.49 -28.73 -19.33
CA ILE A 921 1.22 -27.51 -19.69
C ILE A 921 2.41 -27.80 -20.62
N ILE A 922 3.21 -28.84 -20.35
CA ILE A 922 4.35 -29.19 -21.20
C ILE A 922 3.88 -29.51 -22.63
N ARG A 923 2.81 -30.31 -22.77
CA ARG A 923 2.24 -30.62 -24.10
C ARG A 923 1.75 -29.37 -24.81
N LEU A 924 1.00 -28.51 -24.11
CA LEU A 924 0.53 -27.25 -24.69
C LEU A 924 1.70 -26.37 -25.13
N ALA A 925 2.78 -26.30 -24.34
CA ALA A 925 3.98 -25.56 -24.67
C ALA A 925 4.74 -26.14 -25.88
N LEU A 926 4.80 -27.46 -26.00
CA LEU A 926 5.39 -28.15 -27.15
C LEU A 926 4.59 -27.90 -28.44
N GLU A 927 3.25 -28.02 -28.37
CA GLU A 927 2.35 -27.69 -29.48
C GLU A 927 2.54 -26.24 -29.93
N LYS A 928 2.63 -25.31 -28.96
CA LYS A 928 2.89 -23.89 -29.26
C LYS A 928 4.25 -23.67 -29.88
N ALA A 929 5.31 -24.29 -29.34
CA ALA A 929 6.67 -24.19 -29.86
C ALA A 929 6.77 -24.72 -31.29
N GLU A 930 6.13 -25.86 -31.58
CA GLU A 930 6.05 -26.42 -32.92
C GLU A 930 5.32 -25.49 -33.90
N ALA A 931 4.15 -24.97 -33.50
CA ALA A 931 3.35 -24.08 -34.35
C ALA A 931 4.16 -22.87 -34.85
N ILE A 932 4.98 -22.28 -33.97
CA ILE A 932 5.79 -21.10 -34.27
C ILE A 932 7.23 -21.41 -34.72
N GLY A 933 7.64 -22.69 -34.73
CA GLY A 933 9.01 -23.09 -35.08
C GLY A 933 10.08 -22.63 -34.08
N ALA A 934 9.72 -22.51 -32.80
CA ALA A 934 10.62 -22.12 -31.72
C ALA A 934 11.14 -23.32 -30.93
N VAL A 935 12.27 -23.12 -30.23
CA VAL A 935 12.68 -24.04 -29.17
C VAL A 935 11.91 -23.74 -27.87
N LEU A 936 11.63 -24.76 -27.07
CA LEU A 936 11.11 -24.54 -25.71
C LEU A 936 12.30 -24.46 -24.74
N VAL A 937 12.35 -23.40 -23.95
CA VAL A 937 13.38 -23.15 -22.95
C VAL A 937 12.73 -23.21 -21.57
N VAL A 938 13.22 -24.11 -20.73
CA VAL A 938 12.73 -24.25 -19.35
C VAL A 938 13.92 -24.11 -18.40
N GLY A 939 13.85 -23.13 -17.48
CA GLY A 939 14.97 -22.79 -16.58
C GLY A 939 15.28 -23.81 -15.50
N SER A 940 14.40 -24.81 -15.30
CA SER A 940 14.61 -25.90 -14.36
C SER A 940 14.01 -27.19 -14.89
N GLU A 941 14.50 -28.34 -14.41
CA GLU A 941 13.84 -29.59 -14.72
C GLU A 941 12.48 -29.67 -14.03
N ILE A 942 11.44 -30.05 -14.77
CA ILE A 942 10.14 -30.42 -14.19
C ILE A 942 10.23 -31.88 -13.76
N VAL A 943 10.47 -32.09 -12.47
CA VAL A 943 10.70 -33.39 -11.85
C VAL A 943 9.54 -33.72 -10.92
N VAL A 944 8.94 -34.90 -11.06
CA VAL A 944 7.81 -35.34 -10.22
C VAL A 944 8.09 -36.71 -9.61
N ALA A 945 7.67 -36.92 -8.36
CA ALA A 945 7.82 -38.21 -7.66
C ALA A 945 7.01 -39.32 -8.34
N THR A 946 7.51 -40.56 -8.32
CA THR A 946 6.85 -41.71 -8.97
C THR A 946 6.59 -42.86 -8.01
N GLY A 947 5.35 -43.35 -8.00
CA GLY A 947 4.94 -44.54 -7.25
C GLY A 947 4.90 -44.34 -5.74
N ALA A 948 4.82 -45.44 -4.99
CA ALA A 948 4.77 -45.45 -3.52
C ALA A 948 6.11 -45.10 -2.84
N ASP A 949 7.19 -44.96 -3.61
CA ASP A 949 8.52 -44.61 -3.13
C ASP A 949 8.88 -43.20 -3.59
N SER A 950 8.53 -42.21 -2.75
CA SER A 950 8.71 -40.77 -3.02
C SER A 950 10.18 -40.35 -3.18
N SER A 951 11.15 -41.24 -2.95
CA SER A 951 12.56 -40.99 -3.22
C SER A 951 12.94 -41.09 -4.70
N LYS A 952 12.09 -41.71 -5.54
CA LYS A 952 12.30 -41.83 -6.98
C LYS A 952 11.52 -40.77 -7.74
N THR A 953 12.26 -39.82 -8.30
CA THR A 953 11.70 -38.78 -9.13
C THR A 953 11.96 -39.02 -10.61
N VAL A 954 11.08 -38.49 -11.46
CA VAL A 954 11.16 -38.62 -12.90
C VAL A 954 10.96 -37.26 -13.55
N SER A 955 11.88 -36.91 -14.46
CA SER A 955 11.78 -35.71 -15.28
C SER A 955 10.68 -35.90 -16.33
N LEU A 956 9.65 -35.06 -16.28
CA LEU A 956 8.52 -35.13 -17.22
C LEU A 956 8.86 -34.54 -18.58
N LEU A 957 9.78 -33.56 -18.61
CA LEU A 957 10.16 -32.84 -19.83
C LEU A 957 10.71 -33.78 -20.92
N PRO A 958 11.77 -34.60 -20.69
CA PRO A 958 12.28 -35.50 -21.74
C PRO A 958 11.26 -36.52 -22.22
N GLN A 959 10.33 -36.95 -21.34
CA GLN A 959 9.31 -37.94 -21.70
C GLN A 959 8.27 -37.38 -22.65
N GLU A 960 7.71 -36.22 -22.32
CA GLU A 960 6.71 -35.57 -23.17
C GLU A 960 7.36 -35.00 -24.44
N ALA A 961 8.61 -34.51 -24.34
CA ALA A 961 9.40 -34.10 -25.50
C ALA A 961 9.58 -35.26 -26.50
N ALA A 962 10.05 -36.42 -26.04
CA ALA A 962 10.26 -37.58 -26.92
C ALA A 962 8.97 -38.06 -27.58
N LYS A 963 7.84 -38.06 -26.86
CA LYS A 963 6.51 -38.39 -27.44
C LYS A 963 6.09 -37.42 -28.54
N ALA A 964 6.43 -36.13 -28.40
CA ALA A 964 6.17 -35.10 -29.39
C ALA A 964 7.25 -35.02 -30.50
N GLY A 965 8.29 -35.87 -30.44
CA GLY A 965 9.40 -35.85 -31.41
C GLY A 965 10.42 -34.72 -31.19
N PHE A 966 10.48 -34.16 -29.98
CA PHE A 966 11.48 -33.16 -29.58
C PHE A 966 12.68 -33.84 -28.91
N ASN A 967 13.88 -33.34 -29.22
CA ASN A 967 15.11 -33.67 -28.52
C ASN A 967 15.30 -32.73 -27.32
N SER A 968 15.77 -33.28 -26.21
CA SER A 968 16.08 -32.53 -24.98
C SER A 968 17.59 -32.40 -24.82
N ASP A 969 18.07 -31.18 -24.61
CA ASP A 969 19.47 -30.85 -24.31
C ASP A 969 19.56 -29.99 -23.05
N LYS A 970 20.57 -30.19 -22.20
CA LYS A 970 20.81 -29.36 -21.01
C LYS A 970 22.07 -28.55 -21.21
N ARG A 971 21.95 -27.23 -21.23
CA ARG A 971 23.10 -26.34 -21.39
C ARG A 971 22.79 -24.93 -20.90
N THR A 972 23.84 -24.14 -20.70
CA THR A 972 23.72 -22.69 -20.54
C THR A 972 23.37 -22.07 -21.90
N VAL A 973 22.36 -21.22 -21.92
CA VAL A 973 21.95 -20.43 -23.09
C VAL A 973 21.83 -18.96 -22.71
N SER A 974 22.19 -18.07 -23.62
CA SER A 974 21.94 -16.63 -23.46
C SER A 974 20.55 -16.32 -23.99
N VAL A 975 19.62 -16.04 -23.09
CA VAL A 975 18.21 -15.69 -23.38
C VAL A 975 18.09 -14.19 -23.51
N TYR A 976 17.50 -13.71 -24.59
CA TYR A 976 17.23 -12.28 -24.74
C TYR A 976 16.02 -11.85 -23.91
N LEU A 977 16.09 -10.66 -23.33
CA LEU A 977 14.95 -10.02 -22.71
C LEU A 977 14.52 -8.84 -23.58
N PRO A 978 13.45 -8.98 -24.39
CA PRO A 978 13.04 -7.92 -25.31
C PRO A 978 12.48 -6.70 -24.55
N PRO A 979 12.50 -5.49 -25.16
CA PRO A 979 11.84 -4.30 -24.61
C PRO A 979 10.40 -4.59 -24.19
N SER A 980 9.98 -4.09 -23.02
CA SER A 980 8.61 -4.19 -22.51
C SER A 980 7.88 -2.86 -22.65
N ASN A 981 6.55 -2.90 -22.82
CA ASN A 981 5.68 -1.74 -22.71
C ASN A 981 5.43 -1.31 -21.26
N ASN A 982 5.91 -2.09 -20.29
CA ASN A 982 5.98 -1.72 -18.89
C ASN A 982 7.44 -1.46 -18.49
N THR A 983 7.66 -0.59 -17.51
CA THR A 983 9.00 -0.25 -16.99
C THR A 983 9.65 -1.39 -16.21
N SER A 984 8.89 -2.42 -15.83
CA SER A 984 9.37 -3.54 -15.03
C SER A 984 8.61 -4.82 -15.34
N GLU A 985 9.30 -5.95 -15.35
CA GLU A 985 8.73 -7.28 -15.51
C GLU A 985 9.26 -8.20 -14.40
N TYR A 986 8.52 -9.25 -14.05
CA TYR A 986 9.03 -10.30 -13.16
C TYR A 986 9.22 -11.62 -13.93
N SER A 987 10.31 -12.32 -13.65
CA SER A 987 10.65 -13.63 -14.21
C SER A 987 11.31 -14.50 -13.16
N ASP A 988 10.63 -15.53 -12.67
CA ASP A 988 11.22 -16.51 -11.76
C ASP A 988 12.37 -17.25 -12.43
N THR A 989 12.20 -17.55 -13.72
CA THR A 989 13.21 -18.24 -14.50
C THR A 989 14.53 -17.44 -14.60
N LEU A 990 14.45 -16.12 -14.67
CA LEU A 990 15.62 -15.22 -14.76
C LEU A 990 16.02 -14.61 -13.41
N GLY A 991 15.44 -15.07 -12.30
CA GLY A 991 15.87 -14.69 -10.94
C GLY A 991 15.22 -13.42 -10.37
N GLY A 992 14.05 -13.01 -10.84
CA GLY A 992 13.17 -12.03 -10.18
C GLY A 992 12.82 -10.79 -11.00
N LEU A 993 12.99 -9.61 -10.40
CA LEU A 993 12.64 -8.31 -11.00
C LEU A 993 13.58 -7.97 -12.16
N MET A 994 13.01 -7.80 -13.34
CA MET A 994 13.66 -7.35 -14.55
C MET A 994 13.32 -5.88 -14.83
N SER A 995 14.33 -5.03 -14.91
CA SER A 995 14.20 -3.61 -15.26
C SER A 995 15.17 -3.16 -16.35
N TRP A 996 15.99 -4.08 -16.86
CA TRP A 996 16.96 -3.83 -17.91
C TRP A 996 16.60 -4.67 -19.14
N PHE A 997 15.95 -4.03 -20.11
CA PHE A 997 15.51 -4.67 -21.35
C PHE A 997 16.50 -4.44 -22.49
N GLY A 998 16.41 -5.27 -23.53
CA GLY A 998 17.27 -5.18 -24.72
C GLY A 998 18.61 -5.90 -24.58
N GLY A 999 18.78 -6.74 -23.54
CA GLY A 999 20.00 -7.47 -23.23
C GLY A 999 19.82 -8.99 -23.23
N TYR A 1000 20.95 -9.71 -23.13
CA TYR A 1000 20.97 -11.16 -22.94
C TYR A 1000 21.28 -11.52 -21.48
N HIS A 1001 20.64 -12.59 -21.02
CA HIS A 1001 20.82 -13.16 -19.69
C HIS A 1001 21.18 -14.64 -19.84
N ASP A 1002 22.27 -15.05 -19.20
CA ASP A 1002 22.67 -16.46 -19.19
C ASP A 1002 21.76 -17.27 -18.27
N LEU A 1003 21.25 -18.36 -18.81
CA LEU A 1003 20.33 -19.27 -18.14
C LEU A 1003 20.80 -20.71 -18.32
N ASN A 1004 20.96 -21.44 -17.22
CA ASN A 1004 21.11 -22.88 -17.27
C ASN A 1004 19.72 -23.49 -17.51
N ALA A 1005 19.50 -24.07 -18.69
CA ALA A 1005 18.17 -24.50 -19.10
C ALA A 1005 18.14 -25.90 -19.73
N VAL A 1006 16.96 -26.50 -19.70
CA VAL A 1006 16.58 -27.59 -20.61
C VAL A 1006 16.02 -26.97 -21.88
N ILE A 1007 16.61 -27.32 -23.02
CA ILE A 1007 16.21 -26.87 -24.35
C ILE A 1007 15.55 -28.04 -25.08
N LEU A 1008 14.29 -27.86 -25.47
CA LEU A 1008 13.57 -28.81 -26.31
C LEU A 1008 13.53 -28.29 -27.74
N SER A 1009 14.06 -29.08 -28.67
CA SER A 1009 14.13 -28.72 -30.09
C SER A 1009 13.61 -29.86 -30.95
N LYS A 1010 12.76 -29.54 -31.93
CA LYS A 1010 12.32 -30.52 -32.92
C LYS A 1010 13.39 -30.61 -34.01
N GLN A 1011 13.87 -31.82 -34.32
CA GLN A 1011 14.74 -32.00 -35.48
C GLN A 1011 13.94 -31.65 -36.73
N THR A 1012 14.29 -30.55 -37.38
CA THR A 1012 13.93 -30.34 -38.78
C THR A 1012 14.65 -31.44 -39.55
N GLY A 1013 13.90 -32.43 -40.04
CA GLY A 1013 14.44 -33.48 -40.86
C GLY A 1013 15.17 -32.86 -42.06
N THR A 1014 16.49 -32.86 -42.03
CA THR A 1014 17.28 -32.83 -43.25
C THR A 1014 16.90 -34.10 -43.97
N LEU A 1015 16.14 -33.98 -45.07
CA LEU A 1015 16.04 -35.01 -46.09
C LEU A 1015 17.47 -35.33 -46.55
N LEU A 1016 18.08 -36.34 -45.93
CA LEU A 1016 19.19 -37.07 -46.51
C LEU A 1016 18.59 -38.26 -47.27
N SER A 1017 18.14 -37.97 -48.49
CA SER A 1017 18.25 -38.83 -49.66
C SER A 1017 17.93 -38.02 -50.91
#